data_AF-A0A1I0ZQG1-F1
#
_entry.id   AF-A0A1I0ZQG1-F1
#
_cell.length_a   1.000
_cell.length_b   1.000
_cell.length_c   1.000
_cell.angle_alpha   90.00
_cell.angle_beta   90.00
_cell.angle_gamma   90.00
#
_symmetry.space_group_name_H-M   'P 1'
#
loop_
_entity.id
_entity.type
_entity.pdbx_description
1 polymer ?
#
loop_
_entity_poly.entity_id
_entity_poly.type
_entity_poly.pdbx_seq_one_letter_code
_entity_poly.pdbx_strand_id
1 'polypeptide(L)'
;MKRDWRNTLTVRLSVTLVAAMLMTMWGGWPPAKVHASDEFDALRVKWATLLTGGQSLDASDPDIAARTDKLADDAQDYWDGMDLSPTRTYIWYELRGNGTSDNVNAVYERLRTMALAATTVGSDLYGNADLKEDILDALDWLYVNSYNSSRSRSAYNWWHWQLGIPMSLNDIAVLLYDDISAARMATYMDTVDYFTPSIGLTGANRAWQAIVVGVRAVVVKDAVKLAAARDGLSGAGIFPYVTGGDGFYADGSFIQHTTFAYTGGYGSSVLETTANLMYLLSGSTWSVADPNQGNVWQWIYDAYRPLLYKGAMIDMVRGREISRNYAQDHAVGHGIVASIVRLAQFAPTAHAAAFKQLAKRLIQEDTFSSFYGDVSIDTIRLAKAIVADPSVPPAAPLDQYKQFAAMDRAVVQRPGFALGLAMYSTRISSYESINGENGRGWYTGAGATYLYNRDLAQYSEDYWPTVDAYRIPGTTVASQTPIASGVGTTSWTGGVSLAGQYGASGMDLSYGAYNLAARKSWFMFDDEIVALGSGISSTAGIPIETIVDNRKLNAAGDNAWTADGTTLPTGLGTSQALTGVSWVHLAGNAAGGSDIGYYFPGGATLQTKREARTGTWKQINSRPATPSTSITRNYGTMWIDHGSNPSGASYAYVLLPNKTSAQVGAYAADPSVEIVANTGGVQAAREKTLGLVGANFWTDATLTADLITSNKKASVMTREIADESLEVSVSDPTQANNGTIAIELARSADSYSADPGITVTQLSPTIKFTVNVNGAKGKSFHASFQLGEGTGGPVDPGDPELPSVIVDNADSTGVTKTGTWKSVSTQTDRYGANYLHDDNTGKGTKTVTFTPDLPQAGYYRVSLMWPAHANREDAVQVDVAHDGATTRTAVDQRANGGVWNPIGGYYFQAGTGGSVTIRNDALASPDGYVVADAVKFERLPDPVIVDNADAVGVTKTGTWKMAGTQTDRYGANYLHDDNTGKGTKSVTFTPNLPIAGSYEVYLMWPAHANREDAVQVDIGHAAGMTRTAVDQRSGGGVWHSIGTYGFLAGSGGSVTIRNDALASPDGYVVADAVKFVPVG
;
A
#
# COMPACT_ATOMS: atom_id res chain seq x y z
N MET A 1 91.36 3.66 21.05
CA MET A 1 92.43 3.19 21.96
C MET A 1 92.75 4.34 22.92
N LYS A 2 92.58 4.09 24.24
CA LYS A 2 92.84 4.96 25.41
C LYS A 2 91.92 6.19 25.60
N ARG A 3 91.41 6.53 26.78
CA ARG A 3 91.05 5.85 28.04
C ARG A 3 90.33 6.93 28.87
N ASP A 4 89.22 6.58 29.50
CA ASP A 4 88.53 7.36 30.53
C ASP A 4 89.44 7.79 31.70
N TRP A 5 89.04 8.83 32.44
CA TRP A 5 88.54 8.77 33.84
C TRP A 5 88.62 10.14 34.56
N ARG A 6 87.48 10.54 35.17
CA ARG A 6 87.27 11.37 36.40
C ARG A 6 87.38 12.91 36.35
N ASN A 7 86.25 13.62 36.49
CA ASN A 7 85.73 14.07 37.80
C ASN A 7 84.48 14.95 37.68
N THR A 8 83.52 14.65 38.54
CA THR A 8 82.27 15.35 38.83
C THR A 8 82.52 16.59 39.71
N LEU A 9 81.54 17.49 39.70
CA LEU A 9 81.16 18.44 40.76
C LEU A 9 81.82 19.84 40.75
N THR A 10 80.93 20.84 40.70
CA THR A 10 81.04 22.19 41.31
C THR A 10 81.52 23.37 40.47
N VAL A 11 80.88 23.72 39.34
CA VAL A 11 80.72 25.14 38.91
C VAL A 11 79.53 25.27 37.95
N ARG A 12 78.29 25.43 38.44
CA ARG A 12 77.16 26.14 37.75
C ARG A 12 76.05 26.46 38.76
N LEU A 13 76.41 27.15 39.84
CA LEU A 13 75.48 27.57 40.90
C LEU A 13 75.71 29.04 41.25
N SER A 14 75.72 29.93 40.25
CA SER A 14 75.82 31.39 40.50
C SER A 14 75.25 32.31 39.41
N VAL A 15 74.65 31.80 38.33
CA VAL A 15 74.08 32.66 37.26
C VAL A 15 72.55 32.56 37.14
N THR A 16 71.91 31.60 37.81
CA THR A 16 70.45 31.43 37.77
C THR A 16 69.69 32.20 38.87
N LEU A 17 70.39 32.84 39.81
CA LEU A 17 69.75 33.48 40.97
C LEU A 17 69.43 34.98 40.79
N VAL A 18 69.92 35.65 39.74
CA VAL A 18 69.67 37.09 39.52
C VAL A 18 68.53 37.34 38.52
N ALA A 19 68.22 36.38 37.63
CA ALA A 19 67.05 36.48 36.75
C ALA A 19 65.71 36.24 37.47
N ALA A 20 65.73 35.60 38.65
CA ALA A 20 64.54 35.30 39.44
C ALA A 20 64.11 36.45 40.39
N MET A 21 64.92 37.51 40.54
CA MET A 21 64.62 38.63 41.46
C MET A 21 64.05 39.89 40.77
N LEU A 22 63.89 39.90 39.44
CA LEU A 22 63.36 41.06 38.68
C LEU A 22 61.92 40.88 38.16
N MET A 23 61.26 39.73 38.39
CA MET A 23 59.85 39.52 37.98
C MET A 23 58.83 39.67 39.12
N THR A 24 59.22 40.16 40.30
CA THR A 24 58.32 40.35 41.45
C THR A 24 57.84 41.80 41.65
N MET A 25 57.98 42.65 40.63
CA MET A 25 57.45 44.01 40.66
C MET A 25 56.75 44.37 39.34
N TRP A 26 55.69 43.63 38.97
CA TRP A 26 54.50 44.18 38.30
C TRP A 26 53.32 43.23 38.56
N GLY A 27 52.21 43.80 39.00
CA GLY A 27 51.21 43.13 39.82
C GLY A 27 50.12 42.38 39.05
N GLY A 28 49.67 41.30 39.68
CA GLY A 28 48.24 41.03 39.90
C GLY A 28 47.41 40.58 38.71
N TRP A 29 47.66 39.36 38.21
CA TRP A 29 46.56 38.51 37.74
C TRP A 29 46.14 37.57 38.86
N PRO A 30 44.85 37.48 39.20
CA PRO A 30 44.40 36.48 40.16
C PRO A 30 44.71 35.09 39.58
N PRO A 31 45.21 34.14 40.38
CA PRO A 31 45.41 32.78 39.92
C PRO A 31 44.05 32.20 39.51
N ALA A 32 43.99 31.59 38.32
CA ALA A 32 42.85 30.77 37.94
C ALA A 32 42.62 29.73 39.04
N LYS A 33 41.43 29.74 39.66
CA LYS A 33 41.04 28.74 40.64
C LYS A 33 40.88 27.41 39.91
N VAL A 34 41.94 26.60 39.88
CA VAL A 34 41.87 25.22 39.40
C VAL A 34 41.13 24.41 40.47
N HIS A 35 39.81 24.27 40.30
CA HIS A 35 39.06 23.19 40.93
C HIS A 35 39.46 21.86 40.28
N ALA A 36 39.53 20.76 41.05
CA ALA A 36 39.77 19.44 40.46
C ALA A 36 38.62 19.11 39.49
N SER A 37 38.93 18.74 38.24
CA SER A 37 37.90 18.45 37.23
C SER A 37 37.06 17.25 37.67
N ASP A 38 35.74 17.39 37.61
CA ASP A 38 34.80 16.31 37.91
C ASP A 38 34.11 15.77 36.64
N GLU A 39 33.28 14.75 36.81
CA GLU A 39 32.59 14.10 35.70
C GLU A 39 31.62 15.05 34.96
N PHE A 40 31.09 16.08 35.63
CA PHE A 40 30.26 17.09 34.98
C PHE A 40 31.07 17.98 34.04
N ASP A 41 32.32 18.31 34.41
CA ASP A 41 33.22 19.03 33.49
C ASP A 41 33.49 18.23 32.22
N ALA A 42 33.68 16.91 32.34
CA ALA A 42 33.83 16.02 31.18
C ALA A 42 32.58 15.97 30.30
N LEU A 43 31.38 15.87 30.90
CA LEU A 43 30.11 15.91 30.17
C LEU A 43 29.89 17.27 29.49
N ARG A 44 30.22 18.38 30.15
CA ARG A 44 30.11 19.73 29.58
C ARG A 44 31.00 19.87 28.34
N VAL A 45 32.26 19.44 28.43
CA VAL A 45 33.21 19.48 27.28
C VAL A 45 32.74 18.58 26.14
N LYS A 46 32.15 17.41 26.46
CA LYS A 46 31.56 16.51 25.46
C LYS A 46 30.37 17.15 24.74
N TRP A 47 29.51 17.90 25.45
CA TRP A 47 28.43 18.68 24.85
C TRP A 47 28.98 19.85 24.01
N ALA A 48 29.94 20.61 24.53
CA ALA A 48 30.60 21.68 23.77
C ALA A 48 31.23 21.17 22.45
N THR A 49 31.81 19.97 22.46
CA THR A 49 32.34 19.31 21.26
C THR A 49 31.24 18.93 20.28
N LEU A 50 30.10 18.42 20.77
CA LEU A 50 28.93 18.14 19.92
C LEU A 50 28.42 19.41 19.21
N LEU A 51 28.50 20.56 19.88
CA LEU A 51 28.08 21.86 19.35
C LEU A 51 29.08 22.43 18.33
N THR A 52 30.39 22.33 18.59
CA THR A 52 31.45 23.06 17.86
C THR A 52 32.27 22.20 16.90
N GLY A 53 32.21 20.88 17.02
CA GLY A 53 33.16 19.95 16.36
C GLY A 53 34.45 19.72 17.15
N GLY A 54 34.67 20.44 18.25
CA GLY A 54 35.78 20.28 19.17
C GLY A 54 37.10 20.91 18.73
N GLN A 55 38.10 20.84 19.61
CA GLN A 55 39.39 21.53 19.43
C GLN A 55 40.26 20.94 18.30
N SER A 56 40.00 19.69 17.90
CA SER A 56 40.70 18.96 16.84
C SER A 56 40.05 19.10 15.45
N LEU A 57 39.19 20.09 15.25
CA LEU A 57 38.50 20.29 14.00
C LEU A 57 39.50 20.63 12.87
N ASP A 58 39.39 19.94 11.73
CA ASP A 58 40.21 20.22 10.56
C ASP A 58 39.57 21.34 9.73
N ALA A 59 40.00 22.58 9.98
CA ALA A 59 39.54 23.76 9.25
C ALA A 59 39.97 23.79 7.77
N SER A 60 40.80 22.84 7.31
CA SER A 60 41.19 22.74 5.90
C SER A 60 40.25 21.89 5.03
N ASP A 61 39.32 21.13 5.64
CA ASP A 61 38.25 20.46 4.90
C ASP A 61 37.30 21.53 4.30
N PRO A 62 37.03 21.51 2.99
CA PRO A 62 36.28 22.56 2.32
C PRO A 62 34.83 22.67 2.80
N ASP A 63 34.19 21.58 3.22
CA ASP A 63 32.82 21.61 3.72
C ASP A 63 32.78 22.12 5.18
N ILE A 64 33.81 21.82 5.97
CA ILE A 64 33.96 22.42 7.31
C ILE A 64 34.20 23.92 7.18
N ALA A 65 35.15 24.35 6.33
CA ALA A 65 35.44 25.75 6.07
C ALA A 65 34.20 26.51 5.61
N ALA A 66 33.48 25.99 4.61
CA ALA A 66 32.23 26.62 4.14
C ALA A 66 31.18 26.74 5.26
N ARG A 67 31.10 25.75 6.17
CA ARG A 67 30.15 25.79 7.29
C ARG A 67 30.57 26.76 8.39
N THR A 68 31.87 26.88 8.68
CA THR A 68 32.41 27.86 9.63
C THR A 68 32.29 29.28 9.09
N ASP A 69 32.54 29.50 7.80
CA ASP A 69 32.40 30.81 7.15
C ASP A 69 30.96 31.28 7.22
N LYS A 70 30.01 30.43 6.80
CA LYS A 70 28.57 30.73 6.94
C LYS A 70 28.16 31.03 8.38
N LEU A 71 28.69 30.28 9.34
CA LEU A 71 28.42 30.52 10.76
C LEU A 71 28.97 31.88 11.22
N ALA A 72 30.17 32.26 10.79
CA ALA A 72 30.77 33.54 11.11
C ALA A 72 30.01 34.69 10.45
N ASP A 73 29.61 34.56 9.18
CA ASP A 73 28.80 35.52 8.44
C ASP A 73 27.45 35.77 9.14
N ASP A 74 26.70 34.69 9.43
CA ASP A 74 25.41 34.79 10.13
C ASP A 74 25.58 35.47 11.50
N ALA A 75 26.63 35.12 12.24
CA ALA A 75 26.92 35.71 13.55
C ALA A 75 27.32 37.19 13.46
N GLN A 76 28.12 37.59 12.47
CA GLN A 76 28.50 38.97 12.24
C GLN A 76 27.30 39.81 11.84
N ASP A 77 26.45 39.32 10.92
CA ASP A 77 25.22 39.99 10.52
C ASP A 77 24.29 40.24 11.72
N TYR A 78 24.18 39.26 12.62
CA TYR A 78 23.40 39.45 13.85
C TYR A 78 24.08 40.44 14.80
N TRP A 79 25.39 40.34 15.00
CA TRP A 79 26.11 41.23 15.90
C TRP A 79 26.02 42.69 15.44
N ASP A 80 26.22 42.95 14.15
CA ASP A 80 26.08 44.27 13.53
C ASP A 80 24.66 44.85 13.67
N GLY A 81 23.65 43.97 13.72
CA GLY A 81 22.25 44.34 13.90
C GLY A 81 21.82 44.60 15.37
N MET A 82 22.69 44.37 16.35
CA MET A 82 22.34 44.52 17.77
C MET A 82 22.23 45.97 18.21
N ASP A 83 21.22 46.27 19.05
CA ASP A 83 21.21 47.49 19.86
C ASP A 83 22.11 47.27 21.09
N LEU A 84 23.29 47.89 21.07
CA LEU A 84 24.26 47.86 22.17
C LEU A 84 24.09 49.05 23.14
N SER A 85 23.06 49.89 22.97
CA SER A 85 22.86 51.03 23.86
C SER A 85 22.44 50.58 25.27
N PRO A 86 22.94 51.24 26.34
CA PRO A 86 22.56 50.89 27.71
C PRO A 86 21.08 51.17 28.02
N THR A 87 20.42 51.94 27.16
CA THR A 87 18.98 52.30 27.24
C THR A 87 18.11 51.49 26.27
N ARG A 88 18.65 50.42 25.67
CA ARG A 88 17.94 49.60 24.68
C ARG A 88 16.63 49.03 25.23
N THR A 89 15.66 48.91 24.35
CA THR A 89 14.33 48.34 24.66
C THR A 89 14.07 47.00 23.97
N TYR A 90 15.05 46.51 23.21
CA TYR A 90 15.11 45.23 22.51
C TYR A 90 16.58 44.90 22.23
N ILE A 91 16.88 43.67 21.80
CA ILE A 91 18.21 43.30 21.28
C ILE A 91 18.29 43.56 19.77
N TRP A 92 17.30 43.05 19.02
CA TRP A 92 17.12 43.29 17.58
C TRP A 92 15.75 43.92 17.33
N TYR A 93 15.70 44.97 16.52
CA TYR A 93 14.48 45.75 16.30
C TYR A 93 13.34 44.91 15.71
N GLU A 94 13.65 44.08 14.72
CA GLU A 94 12.72 43.19 14.04
C GLU A 94 12.21 42.05 14.93
N LEU A 95 12.93 41.74 16.02
CA LEU A 95 12.53 40.76 17.04
C LEU A 95 12.06 41.42 18.35
N ARG A 96 11.69 42.70 18.33
CA ARG A 96 11.17 43.38 19.53
C ARG A 96 9.88 42.76 20.04
N GLY A 97 9.60 42.96 21.33
CA GLY A 97 8.38 42.50 22.00
C GLY A 97 8.68 41.42 23.03
N ASN A 98 9.04 41.85 24.24
CA ASN A 98 9.56 40.99 25.31
C ASN A 98 8.57 39.92 25.82
N GLY A 99 7.31 39.98 25.38
CA GLY A 99 6.31 38.95 25.65
C GLY A 99 5.86 38.14 24.44
N THR A 100 6.37 38.43 23.25
CA THR A 100 6.08 37.70 22.02
C THR A 100 7.00 36.49 21.95
N SER A 101 6.48 35.32 22.34
CA SER A 101 7.29 34.12 22.53
C SER A 101 8.14 33.73 21.32
N ASP A 102 7.61 33.87 20.11
CA ASP A 102 8.28 33.54 18.85
C ASP A 102 9.52 34.42 18.65
N ASN A 103 9.37 35.72 18.89
CA ASN A 103 10.47 36.67 18.77
C ASN A 103 11.53 36.40 19.84
N VAL A 104 11.13 36.16 21.09
CA VAL A 104 12.09 35.89 22.16
C VAL A 104 12.86 34.59 21.90
N ASN A 105 12.20 33.53 21.42
CA ASN A 105 12.90 32.31 21.01
C ASN A 105 13.93 32.59 19.90
N ALA A 106 13.56 33.34 18.86
CA ALA A 106 14.48 33.73 17.79
C ALA A 106 15.68 34.57 18.30
N VAL A 107 15.49 35.44 19.29
CA VAL A 107 16.59 36.20 19.92
C VAL A 107 17.61 35.23 20.54
N TYR A 108 17.15 34.22 21.30
CA TYR A 108 18.05 33.23 21.90
C TYR A 108 18.74 32.33 20.85
N GLU A 109 18.07 32.00 19.74
CA GLU A 109 18.69 31.26 18.63
C GLU A 109 19.82 32.05 17.94
N ARG A 110 19.64 33.36 17.77
CA ARG A 110 20.70 34.25 17.25
C ARG A 110 21.88 34.35 18.21
N LEU A 111 21.62 34.57 19.50
CA LEU A 111 22.68 34.59 20.53
C LEU A 111 23.44 33.26 20.60
N ARG A 112 22.74 32.14 20.40
CA ARG A 112 23.36 30.81 20.29
C ARG A 112 24.26 30.71 19.05
N THR A 113 23.82 31.22 17.91
CA THR A 113 24.62 31.26 16.67
C THR A 113 25.88 32.10 16.84
N MET A 114 25.76 33.28 17.48
CA MET A 114 26.91 34.12 17.83
C MET A 114 27.87 33.42 18.80
N ALA A 115 27.34 32.75 19.84
CA ALA A 115 28.18 31.99 20.78
C ALA A 115 28.91 30.82 20.10
N LEU A 116 28.27 30.14 19.14
CA LEU A 116 28.91 29.11 18.32
C LEU A 116 30.05 29.72 17.49
N ALA A 117 29.84 30.84 16.81
CA ALA A 117 30.89 31.51 16.02
C ALA A 117 32.07 31.95 16.91
N ALA A 118 31.80 32.41 18.13
CA ALA A 118 32.81 32.80 19.10
C ALA A 118 33.65 31.63 19.66
N THR A 119 33.21 30.38 19.47
CA THR A 119 33.78 29.19 20.14
C THR A 119 34.11 28.03 19.20
N THR A 120 33.86 28.19 17.90
CA THR A 120 34.17 27.18 16.89
C THR A 120 35.53 27.44 16.25
N VAL A 121 36.44 26.46 16.30
CA VAL A 121 37.75 26.55 15.65
C VAL A 121 37.58 26.78 14.14
N GLY A 122 38.35 27.71 13.57
CA GLY A 122 38.26 28.07 12.15
C GLY A 122 37.28 29.21 11.83
N SER A 123 36.41 29.60 12.78
CA SER A 123 35.62 30.82 12.65
C SER A 123 36.51 32.07 12.80
N ASP A 124 36.29 33.08 11.97
CA ASP A 124 36.95 34.39 12.09
C ASP A 124 36.60 35.14 13.39
N LEU A 125 35.52 34.72 14.06
CA LEU A 125 35.09 35.26 15.35
C LEU A 125 35.57 34.43 16.56
N TYR A 126 36.35 33.37 16.33
CA TYR A 126 36.82 32.48 17.38
C TYR A 126 37.60 33.22 18.47
N GLY A 127 37.13 33.15 19.71
CA GLY A 127 37.78 33.77 20.87
C GLY A 127 37.62 35.29 20.96
N ASN A 128 36.79 35.93 20.12
CA ASN A 128 36.55 37.37 20.16
C ASN A 128 35.91 37.78 21.50
N ALA A 129 36.63 38.58 22.30
CA ALA A 129 36.20 38.96 23.66
C ALA A 129 35.01 39.93 23.67
N ASP A 130 34.95 40.87 22.72
CA ASP A 130 33.86 41.86 22.63
C ASP A 130 32.54 41.17 22.28
N LEU A 131 32.58 40.27 21.29
CA LEU A 131 31.43 39.45 20.91
C LEU A 131 30.89 38.64 22.09
N LYS A 132 31.79 38.00 22.86
CA LYS A 132 31.40 37.24 24.04
C LYS A 132 30.71 38.11 25.07
N GLU A 133 31.25 39.29 25.39
CA GLU A 133 30.64 40.17 26.38
C GLU A 133 29.30 40.73 25.89
N ASP A 134 29.15 41.10 24.62
CA ASP A 134 27.88 41.58 24.06
C ASP A 134 26.78 40.50 24.11
N ILE A 135 27.15 39.21 23.93
CA ILE A 135 26.23 38.09 24.14
C ILE A 135 25.80 38.02 25.61
N LEU A 136 26.73 38.09 26.56
CA LEU A 136 26.43 38.00 27.99
C LEU A 136 25.58 39.18 28.48
N ASP A 137 25.87 40.39 28.01
CA ASP A 137 25.07 41.58 28.30
C ASP A 137 23.66 41.48 27.71
N ALA A 138 23.52 40.87 26.53
CA ALA A 138 22.20 40.57 25.96
C ALA A 138 21.42 39.55 26.80
N LEU A 139 22.08 38.50 27.31
CA LEU A 139 21.46 37.54 28.22
C LEU A 139 21.01 38.19 29.53
N ASP A 140 21.82 39.10 30.09
CA ASP A 140 21.49 39.84 31.31
C ASP A 140 20.30 40.78 31.09
N TRP A 141 20.27 41.49 29.96
CA TRP A 141 19.13 42.31 29.57
C TRP A 141 17.87 41.47 29.38
N LEU A 142 17.98 40.32 28.71
CA LEU A 142 16.84 39.41 28.51
C LEU A 142 16.32 38.88 29.84
N TYR A 143 17.21 38.54 30.78
CA TYR A 143 16.82 38.16 32.13
C TYR A 143 16.03 39.28 32.82
N VAL A 144 16.51 40.52 32.81
CA VAL A 144 15.81 41.63 33.48
C VAL A 144 14.47 41.95 32.81
N ASN A 145 14.43 41.95 31.48
CA ASN A 145 13.34 42.57 30.71
C ASN A 145 12.37 41.60 30.04
N SER A 146 12.74 40.32 29.91
CA SER A 146 11.96 39.31 29.20
C SER A 146 11.95 37.98 29.96
N TYR A 147 12.96 37.13 29.82
CA TYR A 147 12.95 35.75 30.27
C TYR A 147 13.40 35.61 31.73
N ASN A 148 12.45 35.66 32.66
CA ASN A 148 12.65 35.45 34.09
C ASN A 148 11.40 34.87 34.77
N SER A 149 11.52 34.56 36.07
CA SER A 149 10.48 33.90 36.87
C SER A 149 9.23 34.75 37.17
N SER A 150 9.20 36.03 36.80
CA SER A 150 7.97 36.84 36.89
C SER A 150 6.98 36.55 35.76
N ARG A 151 7.44 35.92 34.66
CA ARG A 151 6.57 35.54 33.54
C ARG A 151 5.85 34.23 33.82
N SER A 152 4.60 34.12 33.37
CA SER A 152 3.87 32.84 33.42
C SER A 152 4.53 31.77 32.55
N ARG A 153 4.70 30.56 33.10
CA ARG A 153 5.20 29.38 32.40
C ARG A 153 4.31 28.93 31.25
N SER A 154 2.99 29.15 31.37
CA SER A 154 1.98 28.72 30.40
C SER A 154 1.53 29.82 29.43
N ALA A 155 2.20 30.98 29.44
CA ALA A 155 1.92 32.03 28.46
C ALA A 155 2.10 31.51 27.04
N TYR A 156 1.23 31.91 26.11
CA TYR A 156 1.36 31.49 24.72
C TYR A 156 2.64 32.08 24.09
N ASN A 157 3.40 31.31 23.31
CA ASN A 157 3.39 29.86 23.16
C ASN A 157 4.28 29.22 24.26
N TRP A 158 3.71 28.32 25.06
CA TRP A 158 4.39 27.68 26.19
C TRP A 158 5.65 26.90 25.75
N TRP A 159 5.66 26.39 24.52
CA TRP A 159 6.79 25.62 23.98
C TRP A 159 8.07 26.47 23.94
N HIS A 160 7.99 27.73 23.52
CA HIS A 160 9.16 28.62 23.51
C HIS A 160 9.70 28.84 24.92
N TRP A 161 8.82 29.14 25.88
CA TRP A 161 9.21 29.46 27.24
C TRP A 161 9.78 28.27 28.02
N GLN A 162 9.25 27.07 27.79
CA GLN A 162 9.65 25.88 28.54
C GLN A 162 10.71 25.03 27.82
N LEU A 163 10.81 25.12 26.49
CA LEU A 163 11.65 24.22 25.69
C LEU A 163 12.61 25.00 24.79
N GLY A 164 12.10 25.77 23.82
CA GLY A 164 12.92 26.45 22.81
C GLY A 164 14.00 27.38 23.39
N ILE A 165 13.59 28.29 24.29
CA ILE A 165 14.50 29.23 24.95
C ILE A 165 15.48 28.49 25.88
N PRO A 166 15.05 27.60 26.80
CA PRO A 166 15.96 26.80 27.61
C PRO A 166 17.01 26.00 26.84
N MET A 167 16.66 25.37 25.72
CA MET A 167 17.63 24.64 24.90
C MET A 167 18.72 25.57 24.38
N SER A 168 18.34 26.74 23.86
CA SER A 168 19.30 27.73 23.37
C SER A 168 20.16 28.34 24.49
N LEU A 169 19.55 28.69 25.62
CA LEU A 169 20.26 29.26 26.78
C LEU A 169 21.22 28.25 27.41
N ASN A 170 20.83 26.97 27.51
CA ASN A 170 21.73 25.92 27.96
C ASN A 170 22.95 25.77 27.04
N ASP A 171 22.75 25.78 25.73
CA ASP A 171 23.87 25.70 24.77
C ASP A 171 24.81 26.90 24.91
N ILE A 172 24.29 28.13 25.00
CA ILE A 172 25.11 29.33 25.24
C ILE A 172 25.89 29.21 26.55
N ALA A 173 25.23 28.76 27.62
CA ALA A 173 25.86 28.58 28.93
C ALA A 173 26.96 27.50 28.92
N VAL A 174 26.87 26.49 28.07
CA VAL A 174 27.94 25.50 27.86
C VAL A 174 29.10 26.10 27.05
N LEU A 175 28.80 26.81 25.96
CA LEU A 175 29.81 27.37 25.05
C LEU A 175 30.65 28.46 25.72
N LEU A 176 29.99 29.35 26.49
CA LEU A 176 30.62 30.48 27.17
C LEU A 176 30.87 30.20 28.66
N TYR A 177 30.86 28.94 29.07
CA TYR A 177 30.92 28.54 30.49
C TYR A 177 32.06 29.22 31.26
N ASP A 178 33.25 29.27 30.66
CA ASP A 178 34.45 29.81 31.30
C ASP A 178 34.46 31.35 31.36
N ASP A 179 33.62 32.01 30.54
CA ASP A 179 33.46 33.46 30.50
C ASP A 179 32.26 33.95 31.37
N ILE A 180 31.41 33.03 31.84
CA ILE A 180 30.22 33.36 32.65
C ILE A 180 30.56 33.36 34.15
N SER A 181 30.29 34.49 34.82
CA SER A 181 30.41 34.57 36.27
C SER A 181 29.36 33.71 37.00
N ALA A 182 29.66 33.28 38.22
CA ALA A 182 28.70 32.51 39.03
C ALA A 182 27.35 33.23 39.23
N ALA A 183 27.36 34.57 39.28
CA ALA A 183 26.13 35.37 39.41
C ALA A 183 25.28 35.35 38.13
N ARG A 184 25.91 35.53 36.96
CA ARG A 184 25.26 35.39 35.65
C ARG A 184 24.73 33.96 35.45
N MET A 185 25.53 32.94 35.80
CA MET A 185 25.08 31.55 35.67
C MET A 185 23.84 31.26 36.53
N ALA A 186 23.78 31.80 37.76
CA ALA A 186 22.61 31.63 38.63
C ALA A 186 21.35 32.23 38.00
N THR A 187 21.38 33.45 37.47
CA THR A 187 20.19 34.05 36.85
C THR A 187 19.66 33.22 35.67
N TYR A 188 20.57 32.71 34.83
CA TYR A 188 20.21 31.91 33.67
C TYR A 188 19.63 30.55 34.08
N MET A 189 20.35 29.82 34.93
CA MET A 189 19.98 28.45 35.28
C MET A 189 18.82 28.38 36.27
N ASP A 190 18.62 29.36 37.15
CA ASP A 190 17.43 29.45 38.01
C ASP A 190 16.18 29.73 37.17
N THR A 191 16.31 30.54 36.11
CA THR A 191 15.21 30.79 35.18
C THR A 191 14.84 29.54 34.39
N VAL A 192 15.83 28.79 33.88
CA VAL A 192 15.55 27.49 33.21
C VAL A 192 14.84 26.53 34.16
N ASP A 193 15.27 26.43 35.42
CA ASP A 193 14.60 25.55 36.41
C ASP A 193 13.17 26.01 36.72
N TYR A 194 12.94 27.32 36.79
CA TYR A 194 11.59 27.86 36.98
C TYR A 194 10.65 27.41 35.85
N PHE A 195 11.06 27.56 34.59
CA PHE A 195 10.21 27.19 33.46
C PHE A 195 10.07 25.68 33.27
N THR A 196 11.15 24.92 33.49
CA THR A 196 11.18 23.46 33.29
C THR A 196 11.94 22.76 34.42
N PRO A 197 11.30 22.60 35.60
CA PRO A 197 11.94 22.00 36.77
C PRO A 197 11.97 20.46 36.71
N SER A 198 11.14 19.84 35.86
CA SER A 198 10.94 18.39 35.85
C SER A 198 10.40 17.91 34.49
N ILE A 199 10.39 16.58 34.32
CA ILE A 199 10.01 15.90 33.08
C ILE A 199 8.70 15.15 33.32
N GLY A 200 7.63 15.58 32.64
CA GLY A 200 6.28 15.08 32.87
C GLY A 200 5.37 15.00 31.64
N LEU A 201 5.82 15.49 30.48
CA LEU A 201 5.07 15.42 29.22
C LEU A 201 5.28 14.06 28.53
N THR A 202 4.80 13.92 27.28
CA THR A 202 4.95 12.73 26.42
C THR A 202 5.64 13.06 25.09
N GLY A 203 6.15 12.03 24.39
CA GLY A 203 6.71 12.15 23.04
C GLY A 203 7.82 13.20 22.92
N ALA A 204 7.80 13.99 21.83
CA ALA A 204 8.81 15.04 21.60
C ALA A 204 8.89 16.06 22.74
N ASN A 205 7.75 16.45 23.31
CA ASN A 205 7.71 17.38 24.45
C ASN A 205 8.44 16.83 25.67
N ARG A 206 8.34 15.51 25.92
CA ARG A 206 9.08 14.85 26.99
C ARG A 206 10.57 14.79 26.71
N ALA A 207 10.96 14.44 25.49
CA ALA A 207 12.36 14.38 25.08
C ALA A 207 13.03 15.75 25.25
N TRP A 208 12.36 16.83 24.82
CA TRP A 208 12.85 18.20 25.02
C TRP A 208 12.95 18.59 26.50
N GLN A 209 11.99 18.22 27.35
CA GLN A 209 12.15 18.42 28.79
C GLN A 209 13.39 17.68 29.33
N ALA A 210 13.64 16.46 28.85
CA ALA A 210 14.79 15.66 29.28
C ALA A 210 16.12 16.31 28.90
N ILE A 211 16.28 16.81 27.67
CA ILE A 211 17.52 17.50 27.28
C ILE A 211 17.68 18.86 27.98
N VAL A 212 16.58 19.61 28.19
CA VAL A 212 16.62 20.88 28.93
C VAL A 212 17.09 20.66 30.36
N VAL A 213 16.49 19.70 31.07
CA VAL A 213 16.87 19.38 32.45
C VAL A 213 18.28 18.78 32.47
N GLY A 214 18.62 17.92 31.51
CA GLY A 214 19.91 17.23 31.45
C GLY A 214 21.10 18.16 31.22
N VAL A 215 21.04 19.01 30.20
CA VAL A 215 22.15 19.94 29.91
C VAL A 215 22.28 20.98 31.02
N ARG A 216 21.17 21.52 31.54
CA ARG A 216 21.20 22.37 32.73
C ARG A 216 21.89 21.66 33.90
N ALA A 217 21.52 20.41 34.18
CA ALA A 217 22.08 19.64 35.28
C ALA A 217 23.60 19.44 35.12
N VAL A 218 24.09 19.28 33.90
CA VAL A 218 25.54 19.27 33.62
C VAL A 218 26.18 20.62 33.94
N VAL A 219 25.55 21.73 33.54
CA VAL A 219 26.06 23.10 33.79
C VAL A 219 26.13 23.41 35.30
N VAL A 220 25.07 23.10 36.06
CA VAL A 220 25.00 23.38 37.51
C VAL A 220 25.53 22.25 38.39
N LYS A 221 26.04 21.18 37.79
CA LYS A 221 26.58 19.99 38.49
C LYS A 221 25.58 19.31 39.44
N ASP A 222 24.33 19.16 38.99
CA ASP A 222 23.24 18.54 39.75
C ASP A 222 23.01 17.07 39.34
N ALA A 223 23.51 16.15 40.15
CA ALA A 223 23.40 14.70 39.92
C ALA A 223 21.95 14.19 39.90
N VAL A 224 21.05 14.81 40.67
CA VAL A 224 19.66 14.37 40.80
C VAL A 224 18.88 14.76 39.55
N LYS A 225 19.05 15.99 39.07
CA LYS A 225 18.44 16.47 37.82
C LYS A 225 19.00 15.71 36.62
N LEU A 226 20.29 15.39 36.60
CA LEU A 226 20.89 14.62 35.51
C LEU A 226 20.37 13.17 35.47
N ALA A 227 20.20 12.53 36.63
CA ALA A 227 19.54 11.23 36.70
C ALA A 227 18.07 11.31 36.24
N ALA A 228 17.33 12.35 36.64
CA ALA A 228 15.96 12.56 36.18
C ALA A 228 15.89 12.75 34.65
N ALA A 229 16.85 13.43 34.04
CA ALA A 229 16.96 13.57 32.59
C ALA A 229 17.16 12.23 31.88
N ARG A 230 18.08 11.39 32.37
CA ARG A 230 18.26 10.02 31.90
C ARG A 230 16.96 9.22 31.97
N ASP A 231 16.32 9.20 33.14
CA ASP A 231 15.08 8.44 33.39
C ASP A 231 13.87 9.03 32.63
N GLY A 232 13.96 10.30 32.24
CA GLY A 232 13.02 10.96 31.34
C GLY A 232 12.83 10.22 30.03
N LEU A 233 13.90 9.66 29.45
CA LEU A 233 13.86 8.94 28.17
C LEU A 233 13.07 7.61 28.24
N SER A 234 12.93 7.02 29.43
CA SER A 234 12.17 5.78 29.65
C SER A 234 10.65 5.98 29.67
N GLY A 235 10.16 7.22 29.62
CA GLY A 235 8.73 7.50 29.73
C GLY A 235 7.95 7.41 28.41
N ALA A 236 6.64 7.60 28.51
CA ALA A 236 5.68 7.42 27.43
C ALA A 236 6.01 8.27 26.18
N GLY A 237 5.96 7.64 25.01
CA GLY A 237 6.22 8.25 23.71
C GLY A 237 7.69 8.35 23.32
N ILE A 238 8.61 7.80 24.13
CA ILE A 238 10.04 7.69 23.80
C ILE A 238 10.42 6.21 23.70
N PHE A 239 11.14 5.60 24.66
CA PHE A 239 11.66 4.23 24.51
C PHE A 239 10.59 3.15 24.38
N PRO A 240 9.54 3.10 25.23
CA PRO A 240 8.54 2.04 25.13
C PRO A 240 7.67 2.23 23.88
N TYR A 241 7.50 1.18 23.09
CA TYR A 241 6.51 1.17 22.03
C TYR A 241 5.10 1.36 22.60
N VAL A 242 4.28 2.12 21.87
CA VAL A 242 2.88 2.34 22.21
C VAL A 242 1.96 1.47 21.34
N THR A 243 0.74 1.24 21.82
CA THR A 243 -0.33 0.55 21.09
C THR A 243 -1.53 1.47 20.81
N GLY A 244 -1.39 2.75 21.16
CA GLY A 244 -2.36 3.83 21.06
C GLY A 244 -1.76 5.14 21.58
N GLY A 245 -2.04 6.27 20.90
CA GLY A 245 -1.56 7.59 21.29
C GLY A 245 -0.14 7.90 20.81
N ASP A 246 0.51 8.85 21.49
CA ASP A 246 1.79 9.43 21.03
C ASP A 246 2.98 8.50 21.27
N GLY A 247 3.80 8.29 20.24
CA GLY A 247 5.03 7.51 20.31
C GLY A 247 5.30 6.65 19.07
N PHE A 248 6.40 5.90 19.14
CA PHE A 248 6.72 4.86 18.16
C PHE A 248 5.86 3.62 18.39
N TYR A 249 5.49 2.98 17.29
CA TYR A 249 4.78 1.70 17.26
C TYR A 249 5.71 0.60 16.75
N ALA A 250 5.40 -0.64 17.10
CA ALA A 250 6.18 -1.80 16.67
C ALA A 250 6.15 -2.04 15.15
N ASP A 251 5.15 -1.51 14.42
CA ASP A 251 5.09 -1.58 12.96
C ASP A 251 5.98 -0.51 12.26
N GLY A 252 6.66 0.35 13.05
CA GLY A 252 7.48 1.45 12.57
C GLY A 252 6.73 2.79 12.47
N SER A 253 5.43 2.82 12.76
CA SER A 253 4.68 4.08 12.77
C SER A 253 5.14 5.00 13.90
N PHE A 254 4.98 6.31 13.71
CA PHE A 254 5.11 7.28 14.79
C PHE A 254 3.93 8.24 14.77
N ILE A 255 3.27 8.38 15.91
CA ILE A 255 2.14 9.29 16.09
C ILE A 255 2.50 10.35 17.11
N GLN A 256 2.07 11.59 16.85
CA GLN A 256 2.06 12.66 17.85
C GLN A 256 0.75 13.42 17.75
N HIS A 257 0.34 14.07 18.85
CA HIS A 257 -0.93 14.78 18.95
C HIS A 257 -2.13 13.86 18.68
N THR A 258 -2.02 12.64 19.19
CA THR A 258 -3.01 11.56 19.24
C THR A 258 -3.35 10.92 17.90
N THR A 259 -3.42 11.69 16.81
CA THR A 259 -4.04 11.23 15.55
C THR A 259 -3.26 11.60 14.28
N PHE A 260 -2.00 12.00 14.37
CA PHE A 260 -1.24 12.45 13.19
C PHE A 260 0.02 11.62 12.97
N ALA A 261 0.21 11.17 11.73
CA ALA A 261 1.45 10.53 11.28
C ALA A 261 2.61 11.56 11.30
N TYR A 262 3.63 11.30 12.13
CA TYR A 262 4.59 12.35 12.49
C TYR A 262 6.06 11.94 12.53
N THR A 263 6.42 10.78 11.95
CA THR A 263 7.80 10.27 11.95
C THR A 263 8.84 11.32 11.51
N GLY A 264 8.52 12.09 10.46
CA GLY A 264 9.39 13.10 9.87
C GLY A 264 9.18 14.53 10.42
N GLY A 265 8.37 14.72 11.45
CA GLY A 265 8.27 15.98 12.19
C GLY A 265 8.68 15.74 13.65
N TYR A 266 7.70 15.65 14.56
CA TYR A 266 7.97 15.35 15.97
C TYR A 266 8.79 14.07 16.21
N GLY A 267 8.62 13.03 15.40
CA GLY A 267 9.45 11.83 15.51
C GLY A 267 10.92 12.15 15.28
N SER A 268 11.24 12.99 14.29
CA SER A 268 12.61 13.42 14.00
C SER A 268 13.20 14.21 15.18
N SER A 269 12.40 15.06 15.82
CA SER A 269 12.80 15.75 17.05
C SER A 269 13.06 14.80 18.22
N VAL A 270 12.23 13.75 18.40
CA VAL A 270 12.46 12.70 19.42
C VAL A 270 13.77 11.99 19.13
N LEU A 271 14.01 11.59 17.87
CA LEU A 271 15.23 10.89 17.46
C LEU A 271 16.48 11.71 17.74
N GLU A 272 16.50 12.97 17.28
CA GLU A 272 17.64 13.88 17.49
C GLU A 272 17.93 14.06 18.98
N THR A 273 16.90 14.43 19.75
CA THR A 273 17.04 14.73 21.17
C THR A 273 17.50 13.50 21.96
N THR A 274 16.92 12.33 21.64
CA THR A 274 17.29 11.06 22.26
C THR A 274 18.72 10.65 21.89
N ALA A 275 19.09 10.74 20.61
CA ALA A 275 20.45 10.41 20.15
C ALA A 275 21.50 11.29 20.83
N ASN A 276 21.24 12.59 20.94
CA ASN A 276 22.14 13.55 21.57
C ASN A 276 22.27 13.31 23.08
N LEU A 277 21.16 13.12 23.80
CA LEU A 277 21.20 12.87 25.24
C LEU A 277 21.84 11.50 25.57
N MET A 278 21.50 10.45 24.82
CA MET A 278 22.13 9.14 24.98
C MET A 278 23.64 9.20 24.69
N TYR A 279 24.06 9.90 23.62
CA TYR A 279 25.47 10.10 23.33
C TYR A 279 26.18 10.84 24.46
N LEU A 280 25.62 11.95 24.95
CA LEU A 280 26.18 12.73 26.05
C LEU A 280 26.44 11.84 27.26
N LEU A 281 25.43 11.10 27.70
CA LEU A 281 25.46 10.27 28.91
C LEU A 281 26.26 8.96 28.75
N SER A 282 26.45 8.47 27.52
CA SER A 282 27.14 7.20 27.27
C SER A 282 28.54 7.15 27.89
N GLY A 283 28.80 6.12 28.68
CA GLY A 283 30.07 5.88 29.38
C GLY A 283 30.25 6.63 30.71
N SER A 284 29.31 7.48 31.10
CA SER A 284 29.30 8.17 32.40
C SER A 284 28.55 7.38 33.49
N THR A 285 28.62 7.86 34.73
CA THR A 285 27.78 7.42 35.87
C THR A 285 26.28 7.43 35.54
N TRP A 286 25.83 8.32 34.64
CA TRP A 286 24.42 8.45 34.23
C TRP A 286 24.13 7.85 32.85
N SER A 287 24.98 6.95 32.34
CA SER A 287 24.68 6.23 31.10
C SER A 287 23.29 5.58 31.16
N VAL A 288 22.57 5.63 30.05
CA VAL A 288 21.26 4.97 29.93
C VAL A 288 21.47 3.45 30.08
N ALA A 289 20.66 2.84 30.93
CA ALA A 289 20.69 1.41 31.23
C ALA A 289 19.32 0.73 31.03
N ASP A 290 18.32 1.47 30.55
CA ASP A 290 17.00 0.93 30.24
C ASP A 290 17.12 -0.02 29.04
N PRO A 291 16.70 -1.30 29.15
CA PRO A 291 16.77 -2.23 28.02
C PRO A 291 15.96 -1.77 26.79
N ASN A 292 14.90 -0.96 26.98
CA ASN A 292 14.10 -0.43 25.88
C ASN A 292 14.84 0.59 25.01
N GLN A 293 16.04 1.05 25.42
CA GLN A 293 16.90 1.83 24.53
C GLN A 293 17.23 1.06 23.23
N GLY A 294 17.13 -0.27 23.26
CA GLY A 294 17.23 -1.13 22.07
C GLY A 294 16.22 -0.78 20.97
N ASN A 295 15.08 -0.20 21.33
CA ASN A 295 14.05 0.22 20.37
C ASN A 295 14.53 1.40 19.51
N VAL A 296 15.42 2.27 20.02
CA VAL A 296 15.99 3.39 19.25
C VAL A 296 16.70 2.89 18.00
N TRP A 297 17.35 1.71 18.08
CA TRP A 297 17.98 1.09 16.92
C TRP A 297 16.95 0.65 15.89
N GLN A 298 15.84 0.07 16.34
CA GLN A 298 14.75 -0.36 15.48
C GLN A 298 14.03 0.81 14.83
N TRP A 299 13.92 1.97 15.49
CA TRP A 299 13.36 3.17 14.85
C TRP A 299 14.09 3.50 13.55
N ILE A 300 15.43 3.40 13.54
CA ILE A 300 16.21 3.63 12.32
C ILE A 300 15.79 2.66 11.21
N TYR A 301 15.69 1.37 11.50
CA TYR A 301 15.38 0.36 10.49
C TYR A 301 13.91 0.37 10.04
N ASP A 302 12.99 0.59 10.97
CA ASP A 302 11.57 0.40 10.74
C ASP A 302 10.79 1.68 10.52
N ALA A 303 11.16 2.78 11.19
CA ALA A 303 10.45 4.05 11.10
C ALA A 303 11.09 5.00 10.07
N TYR A 304 12.43 5.11 10.06
CA TYR A 304 13.12 6.11 9.22
C TYR A 304 13.59 5.57 7.88
N ARG A 305 14.37 4.49 7.87
CA ARG A 305 14.98 3.95 6.64
C ARG A 305 13.96 3.70 5.51
N PRO A 306 12.73 3.19 5.75
CA PRO A 306 11.73 2.99 4.70
C PRO A 306 11.18 4.31 4.12
N LEU A 307 11.21 5.38 4.92
CA LEU A 307 10.63 6.69 4.61
C LEU A 307 11.68 7.72 4.18
N LEU A 308 12.93 7.29 4.00
CA LEU A 308 14.01 8.08 3.40
C LEU A 308 14.22 7.64 1.96
N TYR A 309 14.23 8.60 1.03
CA TYR A 309 14.59 8.38 -0.36
C TYR A 309 15.68 9.35 -0.77
N LYS A 310 16.91 8.85 -0.92
CA LYS A 310 18.06 9.61 -1.43
C LYS A 310 18.27 10.99 -0.78
N GLY A 311 18.15 11.04 0.55
CA GLY A 311 18.29 12.27 1.34
C GLY A 311 16.97 12.92 1.75
N ALA A 312 15.88 12.71 1.01
CA ALA A 312 14.56 13.24 1.37
C ALA A 312 13.85 12.40 2.44
N MET A 313 13.28 13.04 3.46
CA MET A 313 12.27 12.45 4.35
C MET A 313 10.87 12.66 3.77
N ILE A 314 10.16 11.57 3.43
CA ILE A 314 8.88 11.65 2.72
C ILE A 314 7.87 12.54 3.47
N ASP A 315 7.24 13.47 2.76
CA ASP A 315 6.41 14.53 3.35
C ASP A 315 5.16 14.03 4.10
N MET A 316 4.62 12.87 3.70
CA MET A 316 3.38 12.32 4.27
C MET A 316 3.43 12.02 5.77
N VAL A 317 4.62 12.03 6.37
CA VAL A 317 4.85 11.80 7.82
C VAL A 317 5.43 13.02 8.53
N ARG A 318 5.39 14.21 7.92
CA ARG A 318 5.91 15.46 8.50
C ARG A 318 4.81 16.37 9.06
N GLY A 319 3.55 15.95 8.98
CA GLY A 319 2.42 16.69 9.53
C GLY A 319 2.35 18.13 9.00
N ARG A 320 2.22 19.11 9.90
CA ARG A 320 2.13 20.52 9.52
C ARG A 320 3.46 21.12 9.01
N GLU A 321 4.57 20.41 9.20
CA GLU A 321 5.91 20.91 8.92
C GLU A 321 6.21 21.03 7.43
N ILE A 322 5.40 20.42 6.57
CA ILE A 322 5.44 20.63 5.11
C ILE A 322 5.24 22.10 4.72
N SER A 323 4.67 22.91 5.61
CA SER A 323 4.47 24.35 5.42
C SER A 323 5.64 25.24 5.85
N ARG A 324 6.78 24.65 6.27
CA ARG A 324 7.96 25.39 6.73
C ARG A 324 9.01 25.45 5.63
N ASN A 325 9.39 26.65 5.21
CA ASN A 325 10.37 26.86 4.14
C ASN A 325 11.75 26.27 4.46
N TYR A 326 12.14 26.29 5.73
CA TYR A 326 13.43 25.80 6.23
C TYR A 326 13.43 24.30 6.56
N ALA A 327 12.29 23.62 6.47
CA ALA A 327 12.16 22.20 6.76
C ALA A 327 11.45 21.49 5.61
N GLN A 328 11.98 21.64 4.39
CA GLN A 328 11.58 20.80 3.26
C GLN A 328 12.20 19.40 3.39
N ASP A 329 11.73 18.45 2.59
CA ASP A 329 11.99 17.01 2.76
C ASP A 329 13.48 16.64 2.89
N HIS A 330 14.37 17.21 2.07
CA HIS A 330 15.82 16.98 2.13
C HIS A 330 16.46 17.55 3.39
N ALA A 331 16.12 18.80 3.78
CA ALA A 331 16.64 19.41 5.01
C ALA A 331 16.24 18.60 6.25
N VAL A 332 15.02 18.04 6.28
CA VAL A 332 14.58 17.14 7.35
C VAL A 332 15.33 15.81 7.31
N GLY A 333 15.51 15.22 6.13
CA GLY A 333 16.26 13.99 5.97
C GLY A 333 17.73 14.11 6.39
N HIS A 334 18.36 15.26 6.16
CA HIS A 334 19.69 15.58 6.69
C HIS A 334 19.72 15.55 8.22
N GLY A 335 18.74 16.16 8.91
CA GLY A 335 18.64 16.07 10.37
C GLY A 335 18.52 14.63 10.90
N ILE A 336 17.78 13.78 10.19
CA ILE A 336 17.67 12.34 10.53
C ILE A 336 19.00 11.63 10.29
N VAL A 337 19.69 11.87 9.18
CA VAL A 337 21.00 11.28 8.90
C VAL A 337 22.05 11.74 9.93
N ALA A 338 22.01 13.01 10.35
CA ALA A 338 22.84 13.51 11.44
C ALA A 338 22.61 12.74 12.75
N SER A 339 21.35 12.43 13.06
CA SER A 339 20.99 11.60 14.22
C SER A 339 21.50 10.15 14.09
N ILE A 340 21.43 9.56 12.89
CA ILE A 340 22.01 8.23 12.61
C ILE A 340 23.54 8.24 12.82
N VAL A 341 24.22 9.29 12.33
CA VAL A 341 25.66 9.50 12.56
C VAL A 341 25.97 9.63 14.06
N ARG A 342 25.13 10.34 14.83
CA ARG A 342 25.27 10.46 16.28
C ARG A 342 25.12 9.11 16.98
N LEU A 343 24.08 8.34 16.66
CA LEU A 343 23.87 6.99 17.21
C LEU A 343 25.04 6.06 16.93
N ALA A 344 25.64 6.15 15.72
CA ALA A 344 26.78 5.33 15.33
C ALA A 344 28.04 5.53 16.20
N GLN A 345 28.10 6.57 17.04
CA GLN A 345 29.24 6.84 17.92
C GLN A 345 29.23 6.00 19.20
N PHE A 346 28.08 5.46 19.60
CA PHE A 346 27.94 4.74 20.87
C PHE A 346 27.03 3.50 20.81
N ALA A 347 26.35 3.27 19.68
CA ALA A 347 25.56 2.06 19.48
C ALA A 347 26.41 0.78 19.55
N PRO A 348 25.83 -0.37 19.93
CA PRO A 348 26.53 -1.65 19.86
C PRO A 348 27.08 -1.93 18.45
N THR A 349 28.19 -2.66 18.37
CA THR A 349 29.02 -2.82 17.16
C THR A 349 28.24 -3.11 15.88
N ALA A 350 27.29 -4.04 15.92
CA ALA A 350 26.49 -4.40 14.74
C ALA A 350 25.62 -3.24 14.23
N HIS A 351 24.97 -2.51 15.15
CA HIS A 351 24.13 -1.37 14.79
C HIS A 351 24.97 -0.17 14.35
N ALA A 352 26.07 0.13 15.06
CA ALA A 352 26.99 1.19 14.66
C ALA A 352 27.51 0.99 13.24
N ALA A 353 27.89 -0.23 12.86
CA ALA A 353 28.29 -0.56 11.49
C ALA A 353 27.15 -0.29 10.48
N ALA A 354 25.95 -0.82 10.74
CA ALA A 354 24.79 -0.61 9.85
C ALA A 354 24.41 0.87 9.67
N PHE A 355 24.47 1.66 10.76
CA PHE A 355 24.20 3.09 10.72
C PHE A 355 25.21 3.86 9.88
N LYS A 356 26.51 3.53 9.99
CA LYS A 356 27.55 4.13 9.14
C LYS A 356 27.32 3.81 7.66
N GLN A 357 26.99 2.56 7.33
CA GLN A 357 26.69 2.16 5.95
C GLN A 357 25.47 2.89 5.39
N LEU A 358 24.40 3.03 6.20
CA LEU A 358 23.19 3.76 5.81
C LEU A 358 23.46 5.25 5.62
N ALA A 359 24.13 5.90 6.57
CA ALA A 359 24.50 7.31 6.46
C ALA A 359 25.38 7.56 5.22
N LYS A 360 26.40 6.72 4.99
CA LYS A 360 27.27 6.82 3.81
C LYS A 360 26.46 6.75 2.51
N ARG A 361 25.53 5.81 2.41
CA ARG A 361 24.66 5.68 1.23
C ARG A 361 23.83 6.96 1.02
N LEU A 362 23.12 7.42 2.04
CA LEU A 362 22.22 8.58 1.93
C LEU A 362 22.97 9.87 1.60
N ILE A 363 24.16 10.08 2.17
CA ILE A 363 25.02 11.22 1.86
C ILE A 363 25.50 11.18 0.40
N GLN A 364 25.79 9.99 -0.14
CA GLN A 364 26.23 9.83 -1.53
C GLN A 364 25.08 9.90 -2.54
N GLU A 365 23.87 9.50 -2.13
CA GLU A 365 22.67 9.48 -2.98
C GLU A 365 22.06 10.87 -3.17
N ASP A 366 22.22 11.77 -2.20
CA ASP A 366 21.69 13.13 -2.27
C ASP A 366 22.59 14.05 -3.11
N THR A 367 22.22 14.19 -4.38
CA THR A 367 22.88 15.10 -5.31
C THR A 367 22.09 16.39 -5.53
N PHE A 368 21.04 16.64 -4.72
CA PHE A 368 20.24 17.85 -4.79
C PHE A 368 20.73 18.88 -3.78
N SER A 369 20.84 18.48 -2.52
CA SER A 369 21.35 19.31 -1.45
C SER A 369 22.54 18.61 -0.80
N SER A 370 23.67 19.30 -0.65
CA SER A 370 24.79 18.72 0.08
C SER A 370 24.39 18.54 1.54
N PHE A 371 24.42 17.29 2.04
CA PHE A 371 24.24 16.98 3.46
C PHE A 371 25.12 17.83 4.38
N TYR A 372 26.32 18.22 3.92
CA TYR A 372 27.25 19.02 4.72
C TYR A 372 26.84 20.50 4.84
N GLY A 373 25.93 20.98 3.99
CA GLY A 373 25.57 22.40 3.88
C GLY A 373 24.66 22.94 4.99
N ASP A 374 23.93 22.06 5.70
CA ASP A 374 22.91 22.44 6.67
C ASP A 374 22.98 21.69 8.01
N VAL A 375 23.93 20.78 8.20
CA VAL A 375 24.16 20.09 9.49
C VAL A 375 25.19 20.81 10.38
N SER A 376 25.34 20.33 11.62
CA SER A 376 26.35 20.87 12.55
C SER A 376 27.77 20.50 12.14
N ILE A 377 28.74 21.31 12.54
CA ILE A 377 30.16 21.11 12.23
C ILE A 377 30.68 19.78 12.78
N ASP A 378 30.26 19.37 13.98
CA ASP A 378 30.59 18.03 14.51
C ASP A 378 30.01 16.91 13.65
N THR A 379 28.82 17.10 13.10
CA THR A 379 28.21 16.13 12.18
C THR A 379 29.02 16.03 10.90
N ILE A 380 29.49 17.15 10.32
CA ILE A 380 30.36 17.14 9.14
C ILE A 380 31.63 16.33 9.44
N ARG A 381 32.31 16.63 10.55
CA ARG A 381 33.53 15.91 10.99
C ARG A 381 33.30 14.41 11.08
N LEU A 382 32.21 13.98 11.74
CA LEU A 382 31.88 12.57 11.91
C LEU A 382 31.46 11.89 10.60
N ALA A 383 30.67 12.57 9.77
CA ALA A 383 30.18 12.05 8.51
C ALA A 383 31.30 11.93 7.46
N LYS A 384 32.21 12.90 7.39
CA LYS A 384 33.41 12.86 6.54
C LYS A 384 34.27 11.65 6.88
N ALA A 385 34.48 11.38 8.17
CA ALA A 385 35.21 10.18 8.60
C ALA A 385 34.52 8.89 8.12
N ILE A 386 33.19 8.81 8.14
CA ILE A 386 32.43 7.66 7.63
C ILE A 386 32.55 7.52 6.11
N VAL A 387 32.40 8.62 5.38
CA VAL A 387 32.43 8.61 3.90
C VAL A 387 33.85 8.28 3.39
N ALA A 388 34.88 8.82 4.03
CA ALA A 388 36.28 8.59 3.68
C ALA A 388 36.79 7.18 4.03
N ASP A 389 36.17 6.50 5.01
CA ASP A 389 36.58 5.16 5.44
C ASP A 389 36.26 4.10 4.36
N PRO A 390 37.26 3.49 3.70
CA PRO A 390 37.03 2.49 2.66
C PRO A 390 36.51 1.15 3.21
N SER A 391 36.64 0.90 4.51
CA SER A 391 36.12 -0.31 5.16
C SER A 391 34.60 -0.27 5.40
N VAL A 392 33.99 0.91 5.26
CA VAL A 392 32.54 1.10 5.34
C VAL A 392 31.97 1.16 3.92
N PRO A 393 31.35 0.09 3.40
CA PRO A 393 30.60 0.18 2.15
C PRO A 393 29.28 0.95 2.36
N PRO A 394 28.74 1.61 1.33
CA PRO A 394 27.36 2.10 1.39
C PRO A 394 26.38 0.92 1.58
N ALA A 395 25.33 1.12 2.37
CA ALA A 395 24.28 0.11 2.51
C ALA A 395 23.62 -0.18 1.15
N ALA A 396 23.05 -1.39 0.98
CA ALA A 396 22.26 -1.69 -0.22
C ALA A 396 21.02 -0.77 -0.29
N PRO A 397 20.60 -0.34 -1.49
CA PRO A 397 19.29 0.28 -1.72
C PRO A 397 18.18 -0.59 -1.15
N LEU A 398 17.07 0.04 -0.80
CA LEU A 398 15.95 -0.66 -0.21
C LEU A 398 14.99 -1.09 -1.31
N ASP A 399 14.59 -2.35 -1.25
CA ASP A 399 13.58 -2.94 -2.13
C ASP A 399 12.56 -3.65 -1.25
N GLN A 400 11.47 -2.94 -0.93
CA GLN A 400 10.44 -3.45 -0.02
C GLN A 400 9.11 -2.72 -0.17
N TYR A 401 8.04 -3.38 0.26
CA TYR A 401 6.77 -2.77 0.64
C TYR A 401 6.60 -2.79 2.16
N LYS A 402 6.21 -1.67 2.75
CA LYS A 402 5.90 -1.59 4.18
C LYS A 402 4.57 -0.88 4.43
N GLN A 403 3.69 -1.57 5.16
CA GLN A 403 2.46 -1.02 5.71
C GLN A 403 2.73 -0.44 7.10
N PHE A 404 2.40 0.83 7.30
CA PHE A 404 2.40 1.50 8.60
C PHE A 404 0.96 1.65 9.06
N ALA A 405 0.40 0.53 9.53
CA ALA A 405 -1.03 0.40 9.82
C ALA A 405 -1.48 1.31 10.97
N ALA A 406 -0.63 1.55 11.97
CA ALA A 406 -0.99 2.40 13.09
C ALA A 406 -1.18 3.87 12.69
N MET A 407 -0.48 4.36 11.66
CA MET A 407 -0.55 5.75 11.20
C MET A 407 -1.16 5.95 9.80
N ASP A 408 -1.88 4.95 9.28
CA ASP A 408 -2.55 5.00 7.96
C ASP A 408 -1.60 5.44 6.83
N ARG A 409 -0.39 4.86 6.78
CA ARG A 409 0.58 5.07 5.70
C ARG A 409 1.00 3.75 5.06
N ALA A 410 1.46 3.83 3.83
CA ALA A 410 2.20 2.74 3.18
C ALA A 410 3.34 3.32 2.35
N VAL A 411 4.40 2.54 2.15
CA VAL A 411 5.49 2.89 1.25
C VAL A 411 5.91 1.68 0.45
N VAL A 412 6.21 1.90 -0.82
CA VAL A 412 6.97 0.96 -1.64
C VAL A 412 8.28 1.63 -2.05
N GLN A 413 9.39 0.92 -1.87
CA GLN A 413 10.73 1.30 -2.30
C GLN A 413 11.18 0.27 -3.32
N ARG A 414 11.65 0.74 -4.48
CA ARG A 414 12.10 -0.09 -5.60
C ARG A 414 13.39 0.48 -6.18
N PRO A 415 14.15 -0.32 -6.96
CA PRO A 415 15.19 0.22 -7.79
C PRO A 415 14.69 1.39 -8.65
N GLY A 416 15.20 2.59 -8.37
CA GLY A 416 14.91 3.80 -9.14
C GLY A 416 13.72 4.65 -8.68
N PHE A 417 12.81 4.16 -7.82
CA PHE A 417 11.70 4.99 -7.31
C PHE A 417 11.23 4.57 -5.92
N ALA A 418 10.53 5.47 -5.24
CA ALA A 418 9.70 5.14 -4.10
C ALA A 418 8.33 5.80 -4.23
N LEU A 419 7.29 5.14 -3.74
CA LEU A 419 5.95 5.70 -3.67
C LEU A 419 5.45 5.65 -2.22
N GLY A 420 5.20 6.84 -1.66
CA GLY A 420 4.50 7.01 -0.38
C GLY A 420 3.00 7.19 -0.60
N LEU A 421 2.19 6.48 0.19
CA LEU A 421 0.73 6.61 0.22
C LEU A 421 0.26 7.15 1.56
N ALA A 422 -0.50 8.26 1.52
CA ALA A 422 -1.04 8.93 2.69
C ALA A 422 -2.57 8.79 2.76
N MET A 423 -3.06 8.15 3.82
CA MET A 423 -4.49 7.90 4.06
C MET A 423 -4.92 8.45 5.43
N TYR A 424 -6.21 8.43 5.72
CA TYR A 424 -6.76 8.81 7.02
C TYR A 424 -8.05 8.03 7.30
N SER A 425 -8.47 7.96 8.56
CA SER A 425 -9.58 7.11 9.01
C SER A 425 -10.20 7.64 10.30
N THR A 426 -10.97 6.81 11.01
CA THR A 426 -11.38 7.07 12.40
C THR A 426 -10.21 7.17 13.39
N ARG A 427 -9.01 6.68 13.03
CA ARG A 427 -7.83 6.64 13.90
C ARG A 427 -6.87 7.81 13.65
N ILE A 428 -6.73 8.19 12.38
CA ILE A 428 -5.75 9.19 11.92
C ILE A 428 -6.48 10.32 11.22
N SER A 429 -6.08 11.55 11.54
CA SER A 429 -6.66 12.77 11.01
C SER A 429 -6.21 13.05 9.57
N SER A 430 -7.06 13.73 8.81
CA SER A 430 -6.83 14.16 7.43
C SER A 430 -5.52 14.94 7.26
N TYR A 431 -5.29 15.95 8.10
CA TYR A 431 -4.07 16.76 8.19
C TYR A 431 -4.07 17.56 9.50
N GLU A 432 -2.92 18.08 9.93
CA GLU A 432 -2.82 19.00 11.07
C GLU A 432 -2.62 20.44 10.59
N SER A 433 -3.31 21.40 11.20
CA SER A 433 -3.09 22.85 11.02
C SER A 433 -3.32 23.60 12.34
N ILE A 434 -2.24 24.01 12.99
CA ILE A 434 -2.24 24.79 14.24
C ILE A 434 -1.21 25.93 14.15
N ASN A 435 -1.34 26.96 15.00
CA ASN A 435 -0.39 28.08 15.10
C ASN A 435 -0.15 28.82 13.77
N GLY A 436 -1.15 28.85 12.88
CA GLY A 436 -1.03 29.45 11.55
C GLY A 436 -0.21 28.64 10.55
N GLU A 437 0.14 27.39 10.86
CA GLU A 437 0.90 26.49 9.99
C GLU A 437 -0.02 25.52 9.23
N ASN A 438 0.38 25.12 8.02
CA ASN A 438 -0.29 24.16 7.15
C ASN A 438 -1.76 24.47 6.82
N GLY A 439 -2.09 25.77 6.66
CA GLY A 439 -3.46 26.22 6.42
C GLY A 439 -4.11 25.71 5.13
N ARG A 440 -3.35 25.04 4.25
CA ARG A 440 -3.81 24.42 2.99
C ARG A 440 -3.49 22.92 2.90
N GLY A 441 -3.30 22.24 4.03
CA GLY A 441 -2.98 20.81 4.07
C GLY A 441 -4.16 19.87 3.76
N TRP A 442 -5.31 20.39 3.33
CA TRP A 442 -6.62 19.73 3.32
C TRP A 442 -6.62 18.27 2.85
N TYR A 443 -5.95 17.99 1.73
CA TYR A 443 -5.99 16.67 1.08
C TYR A 443 -4.67 15.88 1.16
N THR A 444 -3.71 16.33 1.97
CA THR A 444 -2.37 15.73 2.05
C THR A 444 -2.34 14.31 2.61
N GLY A 445 -3.39 13.90 3.35
CA GLY A 445 -3.62 12.53 3.83
C GLY A 445 -4.87 11.86 3.26
N ALA A 446 -5.49 12.38 2.20
CA ALA A 446 -6.78 11.90 1.70
C ALA A 446 -6.66 10.91 0.52
N GLY A 447 -5.82 9.88 0.68
CA GLY A 447 -5.46 8.98 -0.40
C GLY A 447 -4.47 9.62 -1.38
N ALA A 448 -3.53 10.39 -0.84
CA ALA A 448 -2.53 11.11 -1.63
C ALA A 448 -1.33 10.21 -1.96
N THR A 449 -0.85 10.28 -3.20
CA THR A 449 0.30 9.52 -3.71
C THR A 449 1.52 10.42 -3.91
N TYR A 450 2.68 10.02 -3.39
CA TYR A 450 3.93 10.77 -3.47
C TYR A 450 5.00 9.93 -4.17
N LEU A 451 5.29 10.23 -5.43
CA LEU A 451 6.28 9.51 -6.24
C LEU A 451 7.64 10.23 -6.18
N TYR A 452 8.63 9.54 -5.62
CA TYR A 452 10.03 9.95 -5.55
C TYR A 452 10.85 9.18 -6.59
N ASN A 453 11.68 9.89 -7.35
CA ASN A 453 12.55 9.35 -8.39
C ASN A 453 13.82 10.22 -8.50
N ARG A 454 14.55 10.24 -9.62
CA ARG A 454 15.76 11.09 -9.74
C ARG A 454 15.50 12.60 -9.73
N ASP A 455 14.26 13.06 -9.83
CA ASP A 455 13.94 14.45 -9.51
C ASP A 455 13.86 14.62 -7.99
N LEU A 456 15.03 14.66 -7.36
CA LEU A 456 15.18 14.82 -5.91
C LEU A 456 14.53 16.12 -5.41
N ALA A 457 14.53 17.16 -6.25
CA ALA A 457 13.97 18.46 -5.92
C ALA A 457 12.43 18.52 -6.01
N GLN A 458 11.74 17.44 -6.40
CA GLN A 458 10.30 17.46 -6.72
C GLN A 458 9.43 18.09 -5.63
N TYR A 459 9.62 17.69 -4.36
CA TYR A 459 8.82 18.16 -3.22
C TYR A 459 9.54 19.21 -2.37
N SER A 460 10.78 19.53 -2.76
CA SER A 460 11.55 20.68 -2.33
C SER A 460 11.39 21.86 -3.32
N GLU A 461 12.27 22.86 -3.24
CA GLU A 461 12.25 24.06 -4.09
C GLU A 461 10.86 24.70 -4.17
N ASP A 462 10.23 24.89 -3.01
CA ASP A 462 8.99 25.64 -2.89
C ASP A 462 7.80 25.00 -3.62
N TYR A 463 7.77 23.66 -3.69
CA TYR A 463 6.61 22.90 -4.14
C TYR A 463 5.35 23.26 -3.35
N TRP A 464 5.42 23.21 -2.02
CA TRP A 464 4.27 23.40 -1.14
C TRP A 464 3.56 24.75 -1.24
N PRO A 465 4.24 25.91 -1.31
CA PRO A 465 3.57 27.20 -1.47
C PRO A 465 3.02 27.46 -2.88
N THR A 466 3.38 26.66 -3.90
CA THR A 466 3.02 26.94 -5.30
C THR A 466 2.08 25.90 -5.93
N VAL A 467 2.08 24.65 -5.44
CA VAL A 467 1.19 23.59 -5.91
C VAL A 467 -0.29 23.93 -5.67
N ASP A 468 -1.17 23.40 -6.54
CA ASP A 468 -2.61 23.42 -6.32
C ASP A 468 -3.02 22.51 -5.16
N ALA A 469 -3.18 23.07 -3.96
CA ALA A 469 -3.56 22.32 -2.77
C ALA A 469 -4.94 21.64 -2.87
N TYR A 470 -5.79 22.04 -3.82
CA TYR A 470 -7.05 21.37 -4.12
C TYR A 470 -6.88 20.15 -5.03
N ARG A 471 -5.70 19.95 -5.62
CA ARG A 471 -5.41 18.86 -6.55
C ARG A 471 -4.12 18.14 -6.17
N ILE A 472 -4.11 17.56 -4.97
CA ILE A 472 -3.00 16.71 -4.52
C ILE A 472 -3.05 15.37 -5.28
N PRO A 473 -1.91 14.86 -5.81
CA PRO A 473 -1.88 13.61 -6.58
C PRO A 473 -2.53 12.43 -5.86
N GLY A 474 -3.26 11.59 -6.58
CA GLY A 474 -3.93 10.40 -6.07
C GLY A 474 -5.30 10.63 -5.43
N THR A 475 -5.59 11.85 -4.99
CA THR A 475 -6.81 12.17 -4.22
C THR A 475 -8.09 12.14 -5.06
N THR A 476 -9.24 11.93 -4.40
CA THR A 476 -10.57 12.14 -4.99
C THR A 476 -11.29 13.20 -4.17
N VAL A 477 -11.75 14.29 -4.79
CA VAL A 477 -12.19 15.51 -4.09
C VAL A 477 -13.35 16.19 -4.80
N ALA A 478 -14.06 17.06 -4.08
CA ALA A 478 -14.91 18.06 -4.72
C ALA A 478 -14.03 19.23 -5.21
N SER A 479 -14.18 19.62 -6.48
CA SER A 479 -13.32 20.61 -7.12
C SER A 479 -13.26 21.92 -6.32
N GLN A 480 -12.05 22.44 -6.11
CA GLN A 480 -11.77 23.73 -5.45
C GLN A 480 -12.43 23.93 -4.08
N THR A 481 -12.71 22.83 -3.38
CA THR A 481 -13.37 22.83 -2.07
C THR A 481 -12.38 22.34 -1.02
N PRO A 482 -12.33 22.89 0.21
CA PRO A 482 -11.46 22.36 1.27
C PRO A 482 -12.20 21.34 2.17
N ILE A 483 -11.45 20.62 3.01
CA ILE A 483 -12.00 19.83 4.13
C ILE A 483 -11.42 20.29 5.47
N ALA A 484 -12.07 19.92 6.57
CA ALA A 484 -11.58 20.21 7.91
C ALA A 484 -10.42 19.29 8.33
N SER A 485 -9.59 19.78 9.25
CA SER A 485 -8.60 18.98 9.99
C SER A 485 -9.32 18.10 11.01
N GLY A 486 -9.18 16.78 10.88
CA GLY A 486 -9.75 15.82 11.84
C GLY A 486 -9.85 14.41 11.29
N VAL A 487 -10.25 13.47 12.14
CA VAL A 487 -10.49 12.06 11.76
C VAL A 487 -11.73 11.92 10.87
N GLY A 488 -11.74 10.88 10.06
CA GLY A 488 -12.89 10.46 9.27
C GLY A 488 -13.90 9.64 10.08
N THR A 489 -14.94 9.14 9.40
CA THR A 489 -15.98 8.28 9.99
C THR A 489 -15.84 6.81 9.59
N THR A 490 -14.94 6.49 8.68
CA THR A 490 -14.71 5.16 8.14
C THR A 490 -13.45 4.53 8.76
N SER A 491 -13.55 3.28 9.18
CA SER A 491 -12.43 2.55 9.80
C SER A 491 -11.61 1.77 8.78
N TRP A 492 -12.17 1.45 7.60
CA TRP A 492 -11.47 0.69 6.56
C TRP A 492 -10.42 1.59 5.91
N THR A 493 -9.20 1.53 6.43
CA THR A 493 -8.02 2.20 5.90
C THR A 493 -6.81 1.42 6.35
N GLY A 494 -5.92 1.10 5.42
CA GLY A 494 -4.79 0.23 5.67
C GLY A 494 -4.55 -0.68 4.48
N GLY A 495 -4.00 -1.86 4.72
CA GLY A 495 -3.62 -2.74 3.63
C GLY A 495 -2.90 -3.99 4.11
N VAL A 496 -2.35 -4.72 3.16
CA VAL A 496 -1.67 -5.99 3.36
C VAL A 496 -0.28 -5.94 2.73
N SER A 497 0.68 -6.56 3.41
CA SER A 497 2.04 -6.79 2.91
C SER A 497 2.24 -8.27 2.62
N LEU A 498 2.72 -8.59 1.43
CA LEU A 498 3.14 -9.94 1.07
C LEU A 498 4.66 -10.04 1.18
N ALA A 499 5.13 -10.77 2.21
CA ALA A 499 6.54 -11.04 2.49
C ALA A 499 7.45 -9.79 2.49
N GLY A 500 6.91 -8.61 2.79
CA GLY A 500 7.65 -7.35 2.77
C GLY A 500 8.09 -6.89 1.37
N GLN A 501 7.67 -7.55 0.29
CA GLN A 501 8.04 -7.21 -1.08
C GLN A 501 6.94 -6.42 -1.75
N TYR A 502 5.73 -6.97 -1.84
CA TYR A 502 4.58 -6.39 -2.53
C TYR A 502 3.48 -6.02 -1.54
N GLY A 503 2.49 -5.23 -1.99
CA GLY A 503 1.36 -4.95 -1.13
C GLY A 503 0.17 -4.30 -1.82
N ALA A 504 -0.95 -4.33 -1.11
CA ALA A 504 -2.16 -3.63 -1.50
C ALA A 504 -2.61 -2.76 -0.33
N SER A 505 -3.01 -1.53 -0.61
CA SER A 505 -3.63 -0.62 0.34
C SER A 505 -4.98 -0.16 -0.16
N GLY A 506 -5.82 0.32 0.74
CA GLY A 506 -7.04 1.02 0.37
C GLY A 506 -7.57 1.95 1.47
N MET A 507 -8.47 2.82 1.06
CA MET A 507 -9.15 3.79 1.90
C MET A 507 -10.61 3.88 1.49
N ASP A 508 -11.50 3.64 2.45
CA ASP A 508 -12.91 4.00 2.35
C ASP A 508 -13.07 5.49 2.60
N LEU A 509 -13.04 6.28 1.53
CA LEU A 509 -13.13 7.72 1.60
C LEU A 509 -14.55 8.15 1.98
N SER A 510 -14.65 9.01 2.99
CA SER A 510 -15.89 9.72 3.33
C SER A 510 -15.55 11.06 3.99
N TYR A 511 -15.85 12.16 3.31
CA TYR A 511 -15.58 13.50 3.85
C TYR A 511 -16.75 13.99 4.72
N GLY A 512 -16.42 14.64 5.84
CA GLY A 512 -17.41 15.27 6.71
C GLY A 512 -17.84 16.67 6.26
N ALA A 513 -17.01 17.38 5.50
CA ALA A 513 -17.26 18.78 5.10
C ALA A 513 -18.31 18.91 3.98
N TYR A 514 -18.44 17.89 3.13
CA TYR A 514 -19.41 17.79 2.06
C TYR A 514 -19.64 16.31 1.73
N ASN A 515 -20.80 15.96 1.17
CA ASN A 515 -21.10 14.58 0.82
C ASN A 515 -20.25 14.12 -0.38
N LEU A 516 -19.27 13.25 -0.15
CA LEU A 516 -18.54 12.51 -1.16
C LEU A 516 -17.98 11.24 -0.51
N ALA A 517 -18.26 10.09 -1.11
CA ALA A 517 -17.71 8.81 -0.71
C ALA A 517 -17.09 8.07 -1.90
N ALA A 518 -16.05 7.27 -1.65
CA ALA A 518 -15.38 6.45 -2.67
C ALA A 518 -14.60 5.29 -2.04
N ARG A 519 -14.48 4.18 -2.78
CA ARG A 519 -13.54 3.10 -2.47
C ARG A 519 -12.28 3.30 -3.31
N LYS A 520 -11.14 3.52 -2.65
CA LYS A 520 -9.87 3.77 -3.34
C LYS A 520 -8.87 2.68 -2.96
N SER A 521 -8.30 2.00 -3.95
CA SER A 521 -7.27 0.98 -3.76
C SER A 521 -6.00 1.32 -4.52
N TRP A 522 -4.88 0.87 -3.99
CA TRP A 522 -3.57 0.92 -4.64
C TRP A 522 -2.88 -0.44 -4.51
N PHE A 523 -2.44 -1.00 -5.63
CA PHE A 523 -1.70 -2.26 -5.70
C PHE A 523 -0.27 -1.95 -6.15
N MET A 524 0.70 -2.26 -5.30
CA MET A 524 2.12 -1.96 -5.51
C MET A 524 2.87 -3.23 -5.84
N PHE A 525 3.25 -3.37 -7.11
CA PHE A 525 3.99 -4.52 -7.65
C PHE A 525 5.50 -4.21 -7.73
N ASP A 526 6.23 -4.74 -8.70
CA ASP A 526 7.66 -4.51 -8.88
C ASP A 526 7.95 -3.16 -9.54
N ASP A 527 7.36 -2.85 -10.70
CA ASP A 527 7.65 -1.61 -11.45
C ASP A 527 6.44 -0.72 -11.77
N GLU A 528 5.26 -1.12 -11.30
CA GLU A 528 4.00 -0.43 -11.51
C GLU A 528 3.15 -0.30 -10.23
N ILE A 529 2.29 0.72 -10.22
CA ILE A 529 1.30 0.94 -9.17
C ILE A 529 -0.08 1.09 -9.80
N VAL A 530 -0.98 0.14 -9.56
CA VAL A 530 -2.37 0.19 -10.03
C VAL A 530 -3.23 0.94 -9.01
N ALA A 531 -3.87 2.03 -9.42
CA ALA A 531 -4.81 2.79 -8.61
C ALA A 531 -6.24 2.61 -9.12
N LEU A 532 -7.11 2.07 -8.27
CA LEU A 532 -8.53 1.83 -8.58
C LEU A 532 -9.44 2.70 -7.71
N GLY A 533 -10.53 3.17 -8.31
CA GLY A 533 -11.60 3.90 -7.65
C GLY A 533 -12.97 3.37 -8.06
N SER A 534 -13.87 3.17 -7.11
CA SER A 534 -15.25 2.74 -7.38
C SER A 534 -16.22 3.31 -6.35
N GLY A 535 -17.52 3.20 -6.65
CA GLY A 535 -18.57 3.68 -5.76
C GLY A 535 -18.53 5.20 -5.54
N ILE A 536 -17.86 5.94 -6.43
CA ILE A 536 -17.65 7.38 -6.30
C ILE A 536 -19.01 8.06 -6.43
N SER A 537 -19.50 8.57 -5.31
CA SER A 537 -20.85 9.10 -5.21
C SER A 537 -20.87 10.38 -4.40
N SER A 538 -21.61 11.37 -4.87
CA SER A 538 -21.75 12.66 -4.20
C SER A 538 -23.14 13.25 -4.44
N THR A 539 -23.60 14.05 -3.49
CA THR A 539 -24.77 14.92 -3.63
C THR A 539 -24.43 16.39 -3.32
N ALA A 540 -23.16 16.75 -3.36
CA ALA A 540 -22.68 18.08 -2.97
C ALA A 540 -23.01 19.18 -3.99
N GLY A 541 -23.42 18.82 -5.22
CA GLY A 541 -23.66 19.76 -6.30
C GLY A 541 -22.38 20.36 -6.92
N ILE A 542 -21.22 19.81 -6.58
CA ILE A 542 -19.90 20.26 -7.03
C ILE A 542 -19.27 19.17 -7.92
N PRO A 543 -18.56 19.51 -9.00
CA PRO A 543 -17.82 18.54 -9.79
C PRO A 543 -16.83 17.73 -8.93
N ILE A 544 -16.81 16.42 -9.12
CA ILE A 544 -15.91 15.51 -8.40
C ILE A 544 -14.73 15.16 -9.30
N GLU A 545 -13.53 15.28 -8.76
CA GLU A 545 -12.28 15.05 -9.50
C GLU A 545 -11.49 13.92 -8.85
N THR A 546 -10.80 13.10 -9.64
CA THR A 546 -9.69 12.27 -9.15
C THR A 546 -8.41 12.70 -9.81
N ILE A 547 -7.43 13.09 -9.00
CA ILE A 547 -6.15 13.59 -9.49
C ILE A 547 -5.26 12.41 -9.80
N VAL A 548 -4.89 12.26 -11.07
CA VAL A 548 -3.92 11.25 -11.48
C VAL A 548 -2.53 11.72 -11.07
N ASP A 549 -2.17 12.96 -11.41
CA ASP A 549 -0.92 13.56 -10.98
C ASP A 549 -0.93 15.09 -11.02
N ASN A 550 0.03 15.70 -10.33
CA ASN A 550 0.28 17.13 -10.27
C ASN A 550 1.78 17.38 -10.02
N ARG A 551 2.59 17.32 -11.08
CA ARG A 551 4.05 17.33 -10.99
C ARG A 551 4.63 18.73 -11.14
N LYS A 552 5.60 19.11 -10.29
CA LYS A 552 6.45 20.28 -10.51
C LYS A 552 7.33 19.99 -11.73
N LEU A 553 7.25 20.86 -12.71
CA LEU A 553 7.99 20.79 -13.96
C LEU A 553 9.32 21.56 -13.82
N ASN A 554 10.15 21.44 -14.85
CA ASN A 554 11.38 22.20 -14.94
C ASN A 554 11.13 23.72 -14.98
N ALA A 555 12.20 24.52 -14.89
CA ALA A 555 12.10 25.97 -14.84
C ALA A 555 11.44 26.61 -16.09
N ALA A 556 11.59 25.99 -17.26
CA ALA A 556 10.92 26.43 -18.49
C ALA A 556 9.46 25.98 -18.59
N GLY A 557 9.08 24.97 -17.78
CA GLY A 557 7.76 24.35 -17.81
C GLY A 557 7.51 23.54 -19.07
N ASP A 558 8.55 23.10 -19.76
CA ASP A 558 8.48 22.58 -21.14
C ASP A 558 8.76 21.07 -21.24
N ASN A 559 8.78 20.34 -20.11
CA ASN A 559 8.96 18.89 -20.11
C ASN A 559 8.07 18.22 -21.17
N ALA A 560 8.66 17.44 -22.07
CA ALA A 560 7.92 16.76 -23.10
C ALA A 560 6.87 15.82 -22.49
N TRP A 561 5.71 15.74 -23.12
CA TRP A 561 4.69 14.77 -22.77
C TRP A 561 3.98 14.28 -24.02
N THR A 562 3.58 13.02 -23.99
CA THR A 562 3.06 12.28 -25.14
C THR A 562 1.81 11.55 -24.69
N ALA A 563 0.74 11.56 -25.50
CA ALA A 563 -0.44 10.74 -25.28
C ALA A 563 -0.66 9.85 -26.51
N ASP A 564 -0.75 8.54 -26.31
CA ASP A 564 -0.94 7.54 -27.37
C ASP A 564 0.03 7.72 -28.56
N GLY A 565 1.31 7.98 -28.25
CA GLY A 565 2.38 8.19 -29.21
C GLY A 565 2.42 9.58 -29.86
N THR A 566 1.42 10.43 -29.58
CA THR A 566 1.34 11.80 -30.10
C THR A 566 1.90 12.79 -29.09
N THR A 567 2.93 13.55 -29.49
CA THR A 567 3.49 14.63 -28.65
C THR A 567 2.46 15.73 -28.44
N LEU A 568 2.30 16.15 -27.19
CA LEU A 568 1.38 17.20 -26.80
C LEU A 568 2.10 18.56 -26.71
N PRO A 569 1.39 19.70 -26.87
CA PRO A 569 1.97 21.02 -26.70
C PRO A 569 2.60 21.21 -25.31
N THR A 570 3.79 21.82 -25.26
CA THR A 570 4.54 22.03 -24.01
C THR A 570 4.45 23.45 -23.46
N GLY A 571 3.70 24.34 -24.13
CA GLY A 571 3.55 25.74 -23.71
C GLY A 571 2.86 25.86 -22.35
N LEU A 572 3.29 26.82 -21.53
CA LEU A 572 2.59 27.20 -20.30
C LEU A 572 1.26 27.92 -20.62
N GLY A 573 0.28 27.77 -19.73
CA GLY A 573 -1.05 28.35 -19.88
C GLY A 573 -2.00 27.53 -20.77
N THR A 574 -1.62 26.30 -21.12
CA THR A 574 -2.47 25.40 -21.92
C THR A 574 -3.30 24.49 -21.03
N SER A 575 -4.58 24.35 -21.36
CA SER A 575 -5.48 23.35 -20.80
C SER A 575 -6.15 22.58 -21.93
N GLN A 576 -6.27 21.27 -21.80
CA GLN A 576 -6.91 20.42 -22.80
C GLN A 576 -7.51 19.18 -22.18
N ALA A 577 -8.64 18.74 -22.74
CA ALA A 577 -9.21 17.42 -22.48
C ALA A 577 -8.62 16.42 -23.47
N LEU A 578 -8.12 15.30 -22.96
CA LEU A 578 -7.65 14.16 -23.75
C LEU A 578 -8.68 13.05 -23.63
N THR A 579 -9.37 12.72 -24.72
CA THR A 579 -10.46 11.73 -24.72
C THR A 579 -10.00 10.41 -25.31
N GLY A 580 -10.40 9.29 -24.71
CA GLY A 580 -10.06 7.95 -25.21
C GLY A 580 -8.57 7.62 -25.08
N VAL A 581 -7.88 8.26 -24.14
CA VAL A 581 -6.45 8.06 -23.92
C VAL A 581 -6.19 6.69 -23.33
N SER A 582 -5.27 5.94 -23.93
CA SER A 582 -4.82 4.66 -23.40
C SER A 582 -3.57 4.82 -22.54
N TRP A 583 -2.66 5.72 -22.91
CA TRP A 583 -1.50 6.03 -22.09
C TRP A 583 -0.97 7.46 -22.28
N VAL A 584 -0.31 7.96 -21.25
CA VAL A 584 0.43 9.23 -21.23
C VAL A 584 1.86 8.96 -20.75
N HIS A 585 2.83 9.68 -21.30
CA HIS A 585 4.19 9.77 -20.79
C HIS A 585 4.51 11.23 -20.51
N LEU A 586 5.16 11.49 -19.36
CA LEU A 586 5.75 12.77 -19.00
C LEU A 586 7.25 12.57 -18.80
N ALA A 587 8.06 13.26 -19.61
CA ALA A 587 9.50 13.31 -19.43
C ALA A 587 9.85 14.02 -18.11
N GLY A 588 10.82 13.48 -17.38
CA GLY A 588 11.21 14.03 -16.09
C GLY A 588 12.05 15.31 -16.17
N ASN A 589 12.37 15.86 -15.00
CA ASN A 589 13.25 17.03 -14.85
C ASN A 589 14.74 16.65 -14.92
N ALA A 590 15.10 15.43 -14.51
CA ALA A 590 16.44 14.91 -14.67
C ALA A 590 16.60 14.26 -16.05
N ALA A 591 17.82 14.27 -16.60
CA ALA A 591 18.14 13.69 -17.92
C ALA A 591 17.85 12.18 -18.05
N GLY A 592 17.52 11.50 -16.95
CA GLY A 592 17.01 10.13 -16.94
C GLY A 592 16.65 9.65 -15.54
N GLY A 593 15.74 8.68 -15.43
CA GLY A 593 15.29 8.11 -14.16
C GLY A 593 14.32 8.99 -13.36
N SER A 594 13.64 9.92 -14.05
CA SER A 594 12.54 10.71 -13.48
C SER A 594 11.31 10.80 -14.39
N ASP A 595 11.32 10.07 -15.51
CA ASP A 595 10.15 9.94 -16.39
C ASP A 595 9.01 9.25 -15.66
N ILE A 596 7.77 9.56 -16.05
CA ILE A 596 6.58 8.91 -15.49
C ILE A 596 5.64 8.54 -16.63
N GLY A 597 5.32 7.25 -16.74
CA GLY A 597 4.25 6.75 -17.56
C GLY A 597 2.95 6.62 -16.78
N TYR A 598 1.84 6.74 -17.48
CA TYR A 598 0.48 6.58 -16.96
C TYR A 598 -0.29 5.72 -17.96
N TYR A 599 -0.75 4.55 -17.56
CA TYR A 599 -1.59 3.68 -18.39
C TYR A 599 -3.02 3.66 -17.86
N PHE A 600 -4.00 3.64 -18.77
CA PHE A 600 -5.43 3.73 -18.46
C PHE A 600 -6.17 2.51 -19.03
N PRO A 601 -6.37 1.45 -18.23
CA PRO A 601 -7.06 0.25 -18.67
C PRO A 601 -8.47 0.55 -19.22
N GLY A 602 -8.75 0.14 -20.45
CA GLY A 602 -10.02 0.41 -21.13
C GLY A 602 -10.18 1.84 -21.68
N GLY A 603 -9.15 2.69 -21.54
CA GLY A 603 -9.16 4.09 -21.96
C GLY A 603 -9.81 5.03 -20.95
N ALA A 604 -9.40 6.30 -20.95
CA ALA A 604 -9.95 7.33 -20.08
C ALA A 604 -10.14 8.68 -20.79
N THR A 605 -10.94 9.56 -20.17
CA THR A 605 -10.92 11.00 -20.49
C THR A 605 -10.19 11.74 -19.37
N LEU A 606 -9.10 12.40 -19.73
CA LEU A 606 -8.26 13.18 -18.82
C LEU A 606 -8.42 14.66 -19.07
N GLN A 607 -8.70 15.40 -18.03
CA GLN A 607 -8.51 16.83 -18.01
C GLN A 607 -7.06 17.13 -17.67
N THR A 608 -6.43 18.01 -18.43
CA THR A 608 -5.03 18.37 -18.22
C THR A 608 -4.83 19.88 -18.25
N LYS A 609 -3.89 20.37 -17.45
CA LYS A 609 -3.40 21.75 -17.52
C LYS A 609 -1.89 21.81 -17.29
N ARG A 610 -1.24 22.75 -17.96
CA ARG A 610 0.16 23.08 -17.79
C ARG A 610 0.29 24.57 -17.52
N GLU A 611 0.79 24.96 -16.35
CA GLU A 611 0.74 26.35 -15.90
C GLU A 611 1.87 26.73 -14.95
N ALA A 612 2.21 28.02 -14.93
CA ALA A 612 3.07 28.62 -13.93
C ALA A 612 2.22 29.10 -12.75
N ARG A 613 2.52 28.64 -11.54
CA ARG A 613 1.78 28.97 -10.31
C ARG A 613 2.66 29.78 -9.38
N THR A 614 2.10 30.87 -8.86
CA THR A 614 2.80 31.80 -7.97
C THR A 614 2.16 31.80 -6.58
N GLY A 615 3.00 31.70 -5.56
CA GLY A 615 2.59 31.70 -4.16
C GLY A 615 3.67 32.22 -3.23
N THR A 616 3.41 32.14 -1.93
CA THR A 616 4.39 32.48 -0.89
C THR A 616 4.25 31.48 0.26
N TRP A 617 5.34 31.19 0.97
CA TRP A 617 5.27 30.38 2.20
C TRP A 617 4.32 30.98 3.23
N LYS A 618 4.22 32.32 3.31
CA LYS A 618 3.26 33.02 4.18
C LYS A 618 1.80 32.59 3.97
N GLN A 619 1.43 32.18 2.76
CA GLN A 619 0.06 31.72 2.46
C GLN A 619 -0.30 30.39 3.12
N ILE A 620 0.69 29.57 3.46
CA ILE A 620 0.51 28.26 4.10
C ILE A 620 1.08 28.22 5.52
N ASN A 621 1.91 29.20 5.91
CA ASN A 621 2.45 29.38 7.25
C ASN A 621 2.49 30.87 7.63
N SER A 622 1.46 31.36 8.32
CA SER A 622 1.26 32.79 8.58
C SER A 622 2.09 33.36 9.74
N ARG A 623 2.97 32.55 10.36
CA ARG A 623 3.84 32.98 11.47
C ARG A 623 4.71 34.19 11.10
N PRO A 624 5.05 35.09 12.05
CA PRO A 624 5.82 36.30 11.76
C PRO A 624 7.13 36.06 11.01
N ALA A 625 7.90 35.04 11.40
CA ALA A 625 9.19 34.69 10.81
C ALA A 625 9.12 34.13 9.38
N THR A 626 7.93 33.70 8.91
CA THR A 626 7.78 33.09 7.60
C THR A 626 7.98 34.12 6.47
N PRO A 627 8.81 33.82 5.45
CA PRO A 627 9.03 34.73 4.33
C PRO A 627 7.76 34.95 3.49
N SER A 628 7.58 36.20 3.05
CA SER A 628 6.51 36.62 2.14
C SER A 628 6.97 36.73 0.67
N THR A 629 8.19 36.31 0.38
CA THR A 629 8.76 36.32 -0.98
C THR A 629 7.85 35.57 -1.95
N SER A 630 7.58 36.20 -3.09
CA SER A 630 6.81 35.59 -4.18
C SER A 630 7.66 34.60 -4.95
N ILE A 631 7.12 33.40 -5.15
CA ILE A 631 7.82 32.27 -5.75
C ILE A 631 6.91 31.71 -6.84
N THR A 632 7.47 31.43 -8.02
CA THR A 632 6.78 30.81 -9.15
C THR A 632 7.40 29.46 -9.48
N ARG A 633 6.56 28.44 -9.67
CA ARG A 633 6.93 27.11 -10.17
C ARG A 633 5.94 26.64 -11.23
N ASN A 634 6.38 25.75 -12.12
CA ASN A 634 5.56 25.25 -13.21
C ASN A 634 4.99 23.88 -12.87
N TYR A 635 3.78 23.58 -13.34
CA TYR A 635 3.10 22.33 -13.04
C TYR A 635 2.45 21.71 -14.26
N GLY A 636 2.51 20.39 -14.35
CA GLY A 636 1.68 19.56 -15.20
C GLY A 636 0.67 18.81 -14.33
N THR A 637 -0.61 19.13 -14.47
CA THR A 637 -1.70 18.53 -13.68
C THR A 637 -2.62 17.72 -14.58
N MET A 638 -2.97 16.51 -14.17
CA MET A 638 -3.87 15.60 -14.87
C MET A 638 -4.90 15.01 -13.91
N TRP A 639 -6.16 15.03 -14.28
CA TRP A 639 -7.25 14.49 -13.46
C TRP A 639 -8.40 13.93 -14.30
N ILE A 640 -9.17 13.04 -13.70
CA ILE A 640 -10.42 12.51 -14.23
C ILE A 640 -11.56 13.32 -13.61
N ASP A 641 -12.46 13.82 -14.44
CA ASP A 641 -13.67 14.53 -14.04
C ASP A 641 -14.86 13.54 -14.00
N HIS A 642 -15.44 13.36 -12.82
CA HIS A 642 -16.60 12.48 -12.59
C HIS A 642 -17.93 13.22 -12.74
N GLY A 643 -17.89 14.52 -13.08
CA GLY A 643 -19.05 15.39 -13.16
C GLY A 643 -19.59 15.79 -11.78
N SER A 644 -20.69 16.54 -11.80
CA SER A 644 -21.43 16.91 -10.59
C SER A 644 -22.39 15.81 -10.17
N ASN A 645 -22.42 15.50 -8.88
CA ASN A 645 -23.27 14.45 -8.28
C ASN A 645 -23.13 13.07 -8.96
N PRO A 646 -21.91 12.52 -9.11
CA PRO A 646 -21.75 11.16 -9.61
C PRO A 646 -22.52 10.17 -8.73
N SER A 647 -22.93 9.06 -9.33
CA SER A 647 -23.55 7.93 -8.65
C SER A 647 -22.87 6.65 -9.11
N GLY A 648 -22.09 6.04 -8.22
CA GLY A 648 -21.34 4.82 -8.54
C GLY A 648 -20.25 4.99 -9.59
N ALA A 649 -19.70 6.19 -9.78
CA ALA A 649 -18.61 6.42 -10.73
C ALA A 649 -17.31 5.69 -10.30
N SER A 650 -16.37 5.59 -11.23
CA SER A 650 -15.13 4.83 -11.05
C SER A 650 -13.95 5.43 -11.81
N TYR A 651 -12.73 5.02 -11.45
CA TYR A 651 -11.53 5.26 -12.23
C TYR A 651 -10.59 4.05 -12.16
N ALA A 652 -9.67 3.96 -13.12
CA ALA A 652 -8.54 3.06 -13.10
C ALA A 652 -7.35 3.70 -13.83
N TYR A 653 -6.18 3.68 -13.21
CA TYR A 653 -4.92 4.06 -13.88
C TYR A 653 -3.74 3.31 -13.25
N VAL A 654 -2.64 3.25 -13.98
CA VAL A 654 -1.39 2.60 -13.56
C VAL A 654 -0.26 3.60 -13.68
N LEU A 655 0.48 3.81 -12.59
CA LEU A 655 1.72 4.59 -12.60
C LEU A 655 2.87 3.68 -13.04
N LEU A 656 3.67 4.16 -14.00
CA LEU A 656 4.83 3.45 -14.56
C LEU A 656 6.09 4.33 -14.41
N PRO A 657 6.67 4.40 -13.21
CA PRO A 657 7.85 5.23 -12.98
C PRO A 657 9.03 4.82 -13.86
N ASN A 658 9.83 5.79 -14.28
CA ASN A 658 11.10 5.62 -14.98
C ASN A 658 11.03 4.92 -16.35
N LYS A 659 9.83 4.74 -16.93
CA LYS A 659 9.67 4.23 -18.29
C LYS A 659 9.67 5.37 -19.31
N THR A 660 10.43 5.19 -20.38
CA THR A 660 10.41 6.08 -21.56
C THR A 660 9.06 6.02 -22.28
N SER A 661 8.74 7.01 -23.11
CA SER A 661 7.52 7.00 -23.92
C SER A 661 7.30 5.70 -24.72
N ALA A 662 8.37 5.15 -25.31
CA ALA A 662 8.30 3.90 -26.06
C ALA A 662 7.98 2.69 -25.15
N GLN A 663 8.57 2.63 -23.96
CA GLN A 663 8.28 1.57 -22.98
C GLN A 663 6.86 1.67 -22.43
N VAL A 664 6.33 2.88 -22.25
CA VAL A 664 4.92 3.09 -21.85
C VAL A 664 3.98 2.62 -22.95
N GLY A 665 4.27 2.95 -24.22
CA GLY A 665 3.49 2.45 -25.36
C GLY A 665 3.55 0.92 -25.48
N ALA A 666 4.71 0.30 -25.25
CA ALA A 666 4.87 -1.14 -25.23
C ALA A 666 4.07 -1.80 -24.09
N TYR A 667 4.13 -1.23 -22.89
CA TYR A 667 3.34 -1.69 -21.75
C TYR A 667 1.83 -1.59 -22.03
N ALA A 668 1.36 -0.49 -22.63
CA ALA A 668 -0.06 -0.34 -22.96
C ALA A 668 -0.55 -1.35 -24.02
N ALA A 669 0.35 -1.87 -24.86
CA ALA A 669 0.03 -2.88 -25.88
C ALA A 669 -0.10 -4.30 -25.31
N ASP A 670 0.65 -4.62 -24.25
CA ASP A 670 0.55 -5.88 -23.51
C ASP A 670 0.80 -5.61 -22.01
N PRO A 671 -0.24 -5.13 -21.29
CA PRO A 671 -0.07 -4.76 -19.89
C PRO A 671 0.20 -6.01 -19.05
N SER A 672 1.19 -5.91 -18.17
CA SER A 672 1.50 -6.94 -17.17
C SER A 672 0.35 -7.14 -16.18
N VAL A 673 -0.39 -6.07 -15.89
CA VAL A 673 -1.54 -6.05 -14.97
C VAL A 673 -2.88 -6.26 -15.65
N GLU A 674 -3.79 -6.90 -14.91
CA GLU A 674 -5.19 -7.12 -15.25
C GLU A 674 -6.08 -6.64 -14.08
N ILE A 675 -7.14 -5.88 -14.37
CA ILE A 675 -8.14 -5.52 -13.36
C ILE A 675 -9.14 -6.66 -13.25
N VAL A 676 -9.09 -7.39 -12.14
CA VAL A 676 -10.02 -8.49 -11.82
C VAL A 676 -11.39 -7.94 -11.45
N ALA A 677 -11.42 -6.91 -10.59
CA ALA A 677 -12.67 -6.28 -10.15
C ALA A 677 -12.46 -4.81 -9.77
N ASN A 678 -13.45 -3.96 -10.04
CA ASN A 678 -13.45 -2.57 -9.57
C ASN A 678 -14.86 -2.11 -9.19
N THR A 679 -15.42 -2.70 -8.14
CA THR A 679 -16.81 -2.48 -7.69
C THR A 679 -16.86 -1.86 -6.29
N GLY A 680 -18.04 -1.46 -5.83
CA GLY A 680 -18.23 -1.01 -4.45
C GLY A 680 -18.10 -2.12 -3.39
N GLY A 681 -18.11 -3.40 -3.81
CA GLY A 681 -17.94 -4.55 -2.91
C GLY A 681 -16.50 -5.05 -2.83
N VAL A 682 -15.81 -5.15 -3.97
CA VAL A 682 -14.41 -5.60 -4.05
C VAL A 682 -13.67 -4.86 -5.17
N GLN A 683 -12.41 -4.52 -4.90
CA GLN A 683 -11.43 -4.05 -5.88
C GLN A 683 -10.24 -5.01 -5.91
N ALA A 684 -9.86 -5.48 -7.09
CA ALA A 684 -8.78 -6.45 -7.23
C ALA A 684 -8.00 -6.25 -8.54
N ALA A 685 -6.69 -6.46 -8.48
CA ALA A 685 -5.79 -6.42 -9.62
C ALA A 685 -4.83 -7.62 -9.56
N ARG A 686 -4.59 -8.22 -10.72
CA ARG A 686 -3.60 -9.27 -10.95
C ARG A 686 -2.39 -8.67 -11.64
N GLU A 687 -1.20 -9.05 -11.22
CA GLU A 687 0.02 -8.91 -12.02
C GLU A 687 0.37 -10.31 -12.53
N LYS A 688 0.37 -10.47 -13.87
CA LYS A 688 0.43 -11.78 -14.53
C LYS A 688 1.82 -12.40 -14.46
N THR A 689 2.89 -11.59 -14.53
CA THR A 689 4.26 -12.10 -14.71
C THR A 689 4.88 -12.63 -13.40
N LEU A 690 4.43 -12.10 -12.27
CA LEU A 690 4.83 -12.43 -10.90
C LEU A 690 3.86 -13.40 -10.23
N GLY A 691 2.72 -13.71 -10.87
CA GLY A 691 1.66 -14.56 -10.32
C GLY A 691 0.95 -13.92 -9.13
N LEU A 692 0.86 -12.58 -9.08
CA LEU A 692 0.31 -11.86 -7.94
C LEU A 692 -1.16 -11.51 -8.14
N VAL A 693 -1.96 -11.64 -7.09
CA VAL A 693 -3.33 -11.09 -7.05
C VAL A 693 -3.51 -10.33 -5.74
N GLY A 694 -3.80 -9.03 -5.83
CA GLY A 694 -4.22 -8.22 -4.70
C GLY A 694 -5.72 -7.97 -4.73
N ALA A 695 -6.40 -8.07 -3.59
CA ALA A 695 -7.83 -7.84 -3.46
C ALA A 695 -8.19 -7.11 -2.14
N ASN A 696 -8.97 -6.05 -2.25
CA ASN A 696 -9.55 -5.31 -1.14
C ASN A 696 -11.06 -5.54 -1.10
N PHE A 697 -11.52 -6.20 -0.04
CA PHE A 697 -12.92 -6.51 0.23
C PHE A 697 -13.52 -5.44 1.15
N TRP A 698 -14.57 -4.76 0.69
CA TRP A 698 -15.11 -3.56 1.33
C TRP A 698 -16.29 -3.82 2.27
N THR A 699 -16.94 -4.98 2.16
CA THR A 699 -18.15 -5.33 2.90
C THR A 699 -17.94 -6.59 3.74
N ASP A 700 -18.80 -6.78 4.73
CA ASP A 700 -18.82 -8.00 5.55
C ASP A 700 -19.72 -9.09 4.93
N ALA A 701 -19.62 -9.24 3.61
CA ALA A 701 -20.34 -10.24 2.82
C ALA A 701 -19.34 -11.19 2.16
N THR A 702 -19.78 -12.42 1.86
CA THR A 702 -18.99 -13.35 1.07
C THR A 702 -18.87 -12.86 -0.36
N LEU A 703 -17.65 -12.53 -0.76
CA LEU A 703 -17.30 -12.02 -2.09
C LEU A 703 -16.07 -12.75 -2.59
N THR A 704 -16.02 -12.93 -3.91
CA THR A 704 -14.92 -13.59 -4.62
C THR A 704 -14.30 -12.63 -5.62
N ALA A 705 -12.98 -12.60 -5.67
CA ALA A 705 -12.20 -11.93 -6.68
C ALA A 705 -11.06 -12.85 -7.11
N ASP A 706 -11.11 -13.29 -8.36
CA ASP A 706 -10.21 -14.31 -8.88
C ASP A 706 -10.22 -15.59 -8.02
N LEU A 707 -9.05 -16.13 -7.65
CA LEU A 707 -8.95 -17.29 -6.77
C LEU A 707 -9.35 -17.01 -5.31
N ILE A 708 -9.58 -15.76 -4.90
CA ILE A 708 -9.71 -15.37 -3.49
C ILE A 708 -11.18 -15.14 -3.14
N THR A 709 -11.68 -15.88 -2.17
CA THR A 709 -12.98 -15.62 -1.53
C THR A 709 -12.76 -15.15 -0.10
N SER A 710 -13.40 -14.05 0.29
CA SER A 710 -13.42 -13.55 1.67
C SER A 710 -14.85 -13.34 2.15
N ASN A 711 -15.12 -13.66 3.41
CA ASN A 711 -16.42 -13.42 4.03
C ASN A 711 -16.56 -12.06 4.72
N LYS A 712 -15.48 -11.28 4.79
CA LYS A 712 -15.40 -10.06 5.58
C LYS A 712 -14.59 -8.97 4.89
N LYS A 713 -14.65 -7.76 5.45
CA LYS A 713 -13.69 -6.71 5.14
C LYS A 713 -12.27 -7.22 5.35
N ALA A 714 -11.47 -7.15 4.30
CA ALA A 714 -10.10 -7.65 4.31
C ALA A 714 -9.27 -6.97 3.22
N SER A 715 -7.97 -6.87 3.45
CA SER A 715 -6.99 -6.69 2.37
C SER A 715 -6.21 -8.00 2.25
N VAL A 716 -6.16 -8.55 1.04
CA VAL A 716 -5.58 -9.86 0.74
C VAL A 716 -4.64 -9.72 -0.44
N MET A 717 -3.49 -10.39 -0.37
CA MET A 717 -2.59 -10.51 -1.52
C MET A 717 -2.05 -11.93 -1.59
N THR A 718 -2.07 -12.54 -2.76
CA THR A 718 -1.52 -13.87 -3.02
C THR A 718 -0.39 -13.82 -4.03
N ARG A 719 0.50 -14.80 -3.98
CA ARG A 719 1.48 -15.09 -5.03
C ARG A 719 1.46 -16.57 -5.37
N GLU A 720 1.14 -16.88 -6.61
CA GLU A 720 1.17 -18.24 -7.13
C GLU A 720 2.47 -18.46 -7.92
N ILE A 721 3.23 -19.48 -7.54
CA ILE A 721 4.30 -20.05 -8.35
C ILE A 721 3.75 -21.38 -8.88
N ALA A 722 3.53 -21.43 -10.20
CA ALA A 722 2.86 -22.53 -10.87
C ALA A 722 3.45 -23.90 -10.48
N ASP A 723 2.56 -24.83 -10.12
CA ASP A 723 2.88 -26.20 -9.69
C ASP A 723 3.88 -26.30 -8.52
N GLU A 724 4.11 -25.22 -7.78
CA GLU A 724 5.05 -25.19 -6.65
C GLU A 724 4.37 -24.71 -5.38
N SER A 725 3.95 -23.44 -5.34
CA SER A 725 3.43 -22.85 -4.10
C SER A 725 2.41 -21.74 -4.33
N LEU A 726 1.55 -21.55 -3.34
CA LEU A 726 0.64 -20.41 -3.23
C LEU A 726 0.87 -19.72 -1.89
N GLU A 727 1.44 -18.54 -1.93
CA GLU A 727 1.54 -17.65 -0.78
C GLU A 727 0.28 -16.78 -0.66
N VAL A 728 -0.13 -16.47 0.57
CA VAL A 728 -1.20 -15.53 0.87
C VAL A 728 -0.85 -14.70 2.09
N SER A 729 -1.14 -13.41 2.03
CA SER A 729 -1.18 -12.52 3.20
C SER A 729 -2.58 -11.95 3.35
N VAL A 730 -3.04 -11.82 4.60
CA VAL A 730 -4.37 -11.29 4.95
C VAL A 730 -4.23 -10.27 6.08
N SER A 731 -4.93 -9.15 5.99
CA SER A 731 -5.09 -8.21 7.10
C SER A 731 -6.54 -7.78 7.29
N ASP A 732 -6.85 -7.26 8.49
CA ASP A 732 -8.06 -6.48 8.77
C ASP A 732 -7.70 -4.98 8.82
N PRO A 733 -7.90 -4.21 7.73
CA PRO A 733 -7.65 -2.77 7.72
C PRO A 733 -8.59 -1.97 8.63
N THR A 734 -9.71 -2.55 9.07
CA THR A 734 -10.62 -1.85 10.00
C THR A 734 -10.03 -1.73 11.41
N GLN A 735 -9.13 -2.67 11.76
CA GLN A 735 -8.57 -2.88 13.09
C GLN A 735 -9.64 -3.07 14.19
N ALA A 736 -10.85 -3.47 13.80
CA ALA A 736 -12.02 -3.51 14.67
C ALA A 736 -12.73 -4.86 14.67
N ASN A 737 -12.33 -5.81 13.82
CA ASN A 737 -12.89 -7.15 13.83
C ASN A 737 -12.33 -7.93 15.04
N ASN A 738 -13.20 -8.26 15.99
CA ASN A 738 -12.85 -8.98 17.21
C ASN A 738 -12.91 -10.52 17.04
N GLY A 739 -13.13 -11.01 15.83
CA GLY A 739 -13.21 -12.43 15.51
C GLY A 739 -12.22 -12.82 14.42
N THR A 740 -12.68 -13.65 13.49
CA THR A 740 -11.87 -14.13 12.38
C THR A 740 -12.28 -13.55 11.03
N ILE A 741 -11.40 -13.64 10.03
CA ILE A 741 -11.72 -13.52 8.61
C ILE A 741 -11.61 -14.94 8.01
N ALA A 742 -12.63 -15.42 7.31
CA ALA A 742 -12.57 -16.68 6.59
C ALA A 742 -12.13 -16.41 5.16
N ILE A 743 -11.13 -17.16 4.71
CA ILE A 743 -10.58 -17.11 3.35
C ILE A 743 -10.69 -18.49 2.73
N GLU A 744 -11.10 -18.50 1.47
CA GLU A 744 -11.01 -19.66 0.59
C GLU A 744 -10.19 -19.28 -0.64
N LEU A 745 -9.23 -20.14 -1.01
CA LEU A 745 -8.43 -19.99 -2.21
C LEU A 745 -8.75 -21.15 -3.17
N ALA A 746 -9.09 -20.82 -4.41
CA ALA A 746 -9.52 -21.76 -5.45
C ALA A 746 -8.34 -22.57 -6.06
N ARG A 747 -7.55 -23.19 -5.18
CA ARG A 747 -6.44 -24.10 -5.49
C ARG A 747 -6.45 -25.26 -4.50
N SER A 748 -6.01 -26.42 -4.94
CA SER A 748 -5.72 -27.57 -4.08
C SER A 748 -4.28 -27.49 -3.60
N ALA A 749 -4.03 -27.85 -2.35
CA ALA A 749 -2.69 -27.93 -1.76
C ALA A 749 -2.44 -29.28 -1.09
N ASP A 750 -1.18 -29.68 -1.03
CA ASP A 750 -0.73 -30.90 -0.36
C ASP A 750 -0.32 -30.65 1.09
N SER A 751 0.28 -29.47 1.36
CA SER A 751 0.76 -29.08 2.68
C SER A 751 0.82 -27.56 2.84
N TYR A 752 1.12 -27.07 4.05
CA TYR A 752 1.21 -25.63 4.32
C TYR A 752 2.14 -25.27 5.49
N SER A 753 2.53 -24.00 5.53
CA SER A 753 3.07 -23.31 6.70
C SER A 753 2.32 -21.98 6.90
N ALA A 754 2.13 -21.53 8.13
CA ALA A 754 1.34 -20.32 8.40
C ALA A 754 1.75 -19.62 9.70
N ASP A 755 1.53 -18.31 9.74
CA ASP A 755 1.73 -17.47 10.92
C ASP A 755 0.79 -17.86 12.08
N PRO A 756 1.22 -17.69 13.34
CA PRO A 756 0.34 -17.79 14.49
C PRO A 756 -0.87 -16.86 14.36
N GLY A 757 -2.06 -17.44 14.45
CA GLY A 757 -3.34 -16.74 14.25
C GLY A 757 -4.11 -17.24 13.02
N ILE A 758 -3.46 -17.98 12.12
CA ILE A 758 -4.11 -18.70 11.02
C ILE A 758 -4.49 -20.12 11.45
N THR A 759 -5.70 -20.54 11.13
CA THR A 759 -6.19 -21.92 11.30
C THR A 759 -6.64 -22.44 9.94
N VAL A 760 -5.88 -23.37 9.36
CA VAL A 760 -6.24 -24.05 8.12
C VAL A 760 -7.23 -25.17 8.40
N THR A 761 -8.34 -25.19 7.68
CA THR A 761 -9.44 -26.15 7.86
C THR A 761 -9.60 -27.10 6.68
N GLN A 762 -9.08 -26.73 5.50
CA GLN A 762 -9.13 -27.55 4.29
C GLN A 762 -7.93 -27.21 3.40
N LEU A 763 -7.37 -28.22 2.72
CA LEU A 763 -6.34 -28.04 1.69
C LEU A 763 -6.83 -28.42 0.28
N SER A 764 -7.81 -29.33 0.20
CA SER A 764 -8.35 -29.87 -1.05
C SER A 764 -9.86 -30.12 -0.91
N PRO A 765 -10.68 -29.91 -1.98
CA PRO A 765 -10.30 -29.49 -3.33
C PRO A 765 -9.90 -28.01 -3.44
N THR A 766 -10.27 -27.20 -2.44
CA THR A 766 -9.86 -25.81 -2.27
C THR A 766 -9.19 -25.61 -0.91
N ILE A 767 -8.29 -24.64 -0.82
CA ILE A 767 -7.69 -24.23 0.45
C ILE A 767 -8.70 -23.38 1.21
N LYS A 768 -8.97 -23.72 2.49
CA LYS A 768 -9.83 -22.91 3.38
C LYS A 768 -9.14 -22.70 4.71
N PHE A 769 -9.15 -21.46 5.19
CA PHE A 769 -8.59 -21.12 6.49
C PHE A 769 -9.29 -19.92 7.11
N THR A 770 -9.05 -19.71 8.40
CA THR A 770 -9.49 -18.52 9.12
C THR A 770 -8.31 -17.79 9.73
N VAL A 771 -8.39 -16.47 9.80
CA VAL A 771 -7.37 -15.59 10.40
C VAL A 771 -7.97 -14.91 11.61
N ASN A 772 -7.43 -15.15 12.81
CA ASN A 772 -7.82 -14.44 14.03
C ASN A 772 -7.22 -13.04 14.04
N VAL A 773 -8.08 -12.03 13.82
CA VAL A 773 -7.67 -10.63 13.69
C VAL A 773 -7.97 -9.79 14.94
N ASN A 774 -8.44 -10.42 16.02
CA ASN A 774 -8.71 -9.73 17.27
C ASN A 774 -7.42 -9.08 17.82
N GLY A 775 -7.44 -7.75 17.99
CA GLY A 775 -6.27 -7.00 18.44
C GLY A 775 -5.09 -7.01 17.47
N ALA A 776 -5.30 -7.38 16.19
CA ALA A 776 -4.23 -7.45 15.19
C ALA A 776 -3.65 -6.10 14.79
N LYS A 777 -4.37 -5.00 15.05
CA LYS A 777 -3.95 -3.61 14.74
C LYS A 777 -3.52 -3.43 13.27
N GLY A 778 -4.21 -4.10 12.36
CA GLY A 778 -3.98 -3.99 10.92
C GLY A 778 -2.72 -4.70 10.40
N LYS A 779 -2.05 -5.52 11.23
CA LYS A 779 -0.93 -6.34 10.75
C LYS A 779 -1.39 -7.38 9.72
N SER A 780 -0.46 -7.81 8.87
CA SER A 780 -0.67 -8.93 7.95
C SER A 780 -0.36 -10.26 8.64
N PHE A 781 -1.11 -11.31 8.28
CA PHE A 781 -0.84 -12.70 8.61
C PHE A 781 -0.56 -13.45 7.32
N HIS A 782 0.54 -14.19 7.28
CA HIS A 782 1.03 -14.88 6.10
C HIS A 782 0.87 -16.41 6.20
N ALA A 783 0.56 -17.05 5.08
CA ALA A 783 0.62 -18.50 4.91
C ALA A 783 1.19 -18.85 3.52
N SER A 784 1.83 -20.01 3.44
CA SER A 784 2.36 -20.59 2.21
C SER A 784 1.87 -22.03 2.09
N PHE A 785 1.28 -22.36 0.94
CA PHE A 785 0.69 -23.66 0.62
C PHE A 785 1.49 -24.31 -0.51
N GLN A 786 1.83 -25.59 -0.38
CA GLN A 786 2.47 -26.36 -1.44
C GLN A 786 1.41 -26.89 -2.40
N LEU A 787 1.53 -26.58 -3.69
CA LEU A 787 0.62 -27.08 -4.74
C LEU A 787 1.09 -28.46 -5.24
N GLY A 788 0.17 -29.36 -5.58
CA GLY A 788 0.49 -30.70 -6.09
C GLY A 788 0.73 -30.73 -7.61
N GLU A 789 1.49 -31.71 -8.11
CA GLU A 789 1.76 -31.88 -9.56
C GLU A 789 0.44 -32.04 -10.36
N GLY A 790 0.21 -31.17 -11.36
CA GLY A 790 -0.96 -31.23 -12.24
C GLY A 790 -2.18 -30.44 -11.76
N THR A 791 -2.01 -29.54 -10.78
CA THR A 791 -3.09 -28.69 -10.22
C THR A 791 -3.21 -27.30 -10.87
N GLY A 792 -2.39 -26.98 -11.88
CA GLY A 792 -2.27 -25.64 -12.49
C GLY A 792 -3.47 -25.10 -13.29
N GLY A 793 -4.67 -25.66 -13.15
CA GLY A 793 -5.89 -25.08 -13.68
C GLY A 793 -6.63 -24.28 -12.60
N PRO A 794 -7.17 -23.08 -12.88
CA PRO A 794 -8.16 -22.48 -12.00
C PRO A 794 -9.29 -23.48 -11.74
N VAL A 795 -9.50 -23.88 -10.49
CA VAL A 795 -10.77 -24.50 -10.11
C VAL A 795 -11.78 -23.36 -10.21
N ASP A 796 -12.65 -23.40 -11.22
CA ASP A 796 -13.59 -22.32 -11.53
C ASP A 796 -14.38 -21.95 -10.25
N PRO A 797 -14.26 -20.71 -9.74
CA PRO A 797 -14.99 -20.27 -8.55
C PRO A 797 -16.51 -20.13 -8.78
N GLY A 798 -17.02 -20.57 -9.93
CA GLY A 798 -18.41 -20.49 -10.33
C GLY A 798 -19.24 -21.77 -10.26
N ASP A 799 -18.68 -22.94 -9.95
CA ASP A 799 -19.53 -24.14 -9.82
C ASP A 799 -20.13 -24.16 -8.40
N PRO A 800 -21.44 -23.87 -8.18
CA PRO A 800 -22.06 -24.35 -6.97
C PRO A 800 -21.82 -25.85 -6.99
N GLU A 801 -21.07 -26.41 -6.04
CA GLU A 801 -20.83 -27.86 -6.01
C GLU A 801 -22.20 -28.56 -5.94
N LEU A 802 -22.73 -28.91 -7.11
CA LEU A 802 -24.02 -29.55 -7.25
C LEU A 802 -23.75 -31.00 -6.84
N PRO A 803 -24.57 -31.57 -5.93
CA PRO A 803 -24.25 -32.83 -5.28
C PRO A 803 -23.98 -33.93 -6.31
N SER A 804 -22.89 -34.67 -6.11
CA SER A 804 -22.63 -35.91 -6.85
C SER A 804 -22.80 -37.13 -5.94
N VAL A 805 -23.39 -38.19 -6.49
CA VAL A 805 -23.56 -39.48 -5.82
C VAL A 805 -22.82 -40.52 -6.63
N ILE A 806 -21.89 -41.23 -6.01
CA ILE A 806 -21.20 -42.38 -6.63
C ILE A 806 -21.71 -43.65 -5.95
N VAL A 807 -22.07 -44.64 -6.76
CA VAL A 807 -22.40 -45.99 -6.31
C VAL A 807 -21.33 -46.93 -6.86
N ASP A 808 -20.52 -47.50 -5.97
CA ASP A 808 -19.46 -48.46 -6.26
C ASP A 808 -19.98 -49.90 -6.16
N ASN A 809 -19.46 -50.82 -6.95
CA ASN A 809 -19.91 -52.22 -6.95
C ASN A 809 -19.68 -52.98 -5.63
N ALA A 810 -18.84 -52.45 -4.72
CA ALA A 810 -18.61 -52.97 -3.39
C ALA A 810 -19.51 -52.33 -2.31
N ASP A 811 -20.30 -51.31 -2.65
CA ASP A 811 -21.19 -50.67 -1.68
C ASP A 811 -22.23 -51.65 -1.12
N SER A 812 -22.45 -51.57 0.19
CA SER A 812 -23.41 -52.43 0.91
C SER A 812 -24.87 -52.12 0.61
N THR A 813 -25.14 -50.97 -0.02
CA THR A 813 -26.46 -50.44 -0.37
C THR A 813 -26.42 -49.85 -1.77
N GLY A 814 -27.52 -49.87 -2.50
CA GLY A 814 -27.58 -49.31 -3.85
C GLY A 814 -27.02 -50.20 -4.95
N VAL A 815 -26.54 -51.42 -4.66
CA VAL A 815 -26.09 -52.38 -5.68
C VAL A 815 -26.88 -53.68 -5.61
N THR A 816 -27.53 -54.05 -6.71
CA THR A 816 -28.23 -55.34 -6.85
C THR A 816 -27.61 -56.15 -7.99
N LYS A 817 -27.31 -57.43 -7.75
CA LYS A 817 -26.65 -58.33 -8.72
C LYS A 817 -27.59 -59.48 -9.06
N THR A 818 -27.86 -59.68 -10.35
CA THR A 818 -28.55 -60.88 -10.87
C THR A 818 -27.54 -61.81 -11.50
N GLY A 819 -27.56 -63.08 -11.09
CA GLY A 819 -26.59 -64.09 -11.51
C GLY A 819 -25.23 -63.98 -10.80
N THR A 820 -24.32 -64.92 -11.08
CA THR A 820 -23.00 -64.97 -10.44
C THR A 820 -22.02 -64.03 -11.15
N TRP A 821 -21.51 -63.05 -10.41
CA TRP A 821 -20.46 -62.11 -10.83
C TRP A 821 -19.18 -62.36 -10.05
N LYS A 822 -18.04 -62.31 -10.74
CA LYS A 822 -16.72 -62.49 -10.13
C LYS A 822 -16.12 -61.13 -9.78
N SER A 823 -15.78 -60.94 -8.52
CA SER A 823 -15.07 -59.73 -8.04
C SER A 823 -13.56 -59.91 -8.22
N VAL A 824 -12.91 -58.91 -8.78
CA VAL A 824 -11.48 -58.92 -9.13
C VAL A 824 -10.85 -57.56 -8.83
N SER A 825 -9.58 -57.55 -8.47
CA SER A 825 -8.81 -56.35 -8.09
C SER A 825 -7.48 -56.22 -8.84
N THR A 826 -7.28 -56.95 -9.94
CA THR A 826 -6.01 -57.01 -10.67
C THR A 826 -5.76 -55.79 -11.56
N GLN A 827 -6.81 -55.14 -12.06
CA GLN A 827 -6.71 -54.00 -12.98
C GLN A 827 -6.71 -52.67 -12.22
N THR A 828 -5.72 -51.82 -12.41
CA THR A 828 -5.53 -50.58 -11.64
C THR A 828 -6.46 -49.44 -12.06
N ASP A 829 -7.07 -49.53 -13.23
CA ASP A 829 -7.96 -48.54 -13.84
C ASP A 829 -9.44 -48.74 -13.43
N ARG A 830 -9.67 -48.96 -12.12
CA ARG A 830 -10.97 -49.19 -11.51
C ARG A 830 -11.27 -48.15 -10.44
N TYR A 831 -12.54 -47.95 -10.12
CA TYR A 831 -12.97 -47.24 -8.94
C TYR A 831 -12.95 -48.17 -7.73
N GLY A 832 -12.58 -47.65 -6.55
CA GLY A 832 -12.60 -48.44 -5.32
C GLY A 832 -11.68 -49.67 -5.29
N ALA A 833 -12.05 -50.63 -4.44
CA ALA A 833 -11.16 -51.74 -4.10
C ALA A 833 -11.13 -52.86 -5.16
N ASN A 834 -12.21 -53.05 -5.90
CA ASN A 834 -12.42 -54.15 -6.85
C ASN A 834 -13.51 -53.80 -7.86
N TYR A 835 -13.58 -54.53 -8.98
CA TYR A 835 -14.66 -54.46 -9.96
C TYR A 835 -15.28 -55.85 -10.17
N LEU A 836 -16.44 -55.92 -10.82
CA LEU A 836 -17.12 -57.16 -11.18
C LEU A 836 -16.95 -57.50 -12.65
N HIS A 837 -16.88 -58.79 -12.97
CA HIS A 837 -17.03 -59.27 -14.34
C HIS A 837 -17.88 -60.54 -14.41
N ASP A 838 -18.51 -60.76 -15.56
CA ASP A 838 -19.46 -61.86 -15.78
C ASP A 838 -18.81 -63.25 -15.95
N ASP A 839 -17.50 -63.35 -15.72
CA ASP A 839 -16.63 -64.50 -16.03
C ASP A 839 -16.75 -65.02 -17.48
N ASN A 840 -17.29 -64.20 -18.38
CA ASN A 840 -17.67 -64.59 -19.74
C ASN A 840 -18.62 -65.80 -19.79
N THR A 841 -19.49 -65.95 -18.78
CA THR A 841 -20.46 -67.06 -18.68
C THR A 841 -21.87 -66.54 -18.47
N GLY A 842 -22.88 -67.33 -18.84
CA GLY A 842 -24.29 -66.97 -18.61
C GLY A 842 -24.69 -65.67 -19.33
N LYS A 843 -24.32 -65.54 -20.61
CA LYS A 843 -24.72 -64.41 -21.46
C LYS A 843 -26.23 -64.33 -21.53
N GLY A 844 -26.79 -63.13 -21.44
CA GLY A 844 -28.24 -62.95 -21.43
C GLY A 844 -28.91 -63.08 -20.06
N THR A 845 -28.20 -63.54 -19.01
CA THR A 845 -28.83 -63.90 -17.73
C THR A 845 -28.30 -63.12 -16.52
N LYS A 846 -27.40 -62.15 -16.71
CA LYS A 846 -26.75 -61.42 -15.61
C LYS A 846 -26.91 -59.92 -15.74
N THR A 847 -27.12 -59.25 -14.60
CA THR A 847 -27.15 -57.79 -14.51
C THR A 847 -26.48 -57.30 -13.23
N VAL A 848 -25.97 -56.07 -13.26
CA VAL A 848 -25.61 -55.27 -12.08
C VAL A 848 -26.37 -53.96 -12.16
N THR A 849 -27.21 -53.69 -11.15
CA THR A 849 -28.01 -52.48 -11.05
C THR A 849 -27.46 -51.60 -9.94
N PHE A 850 -27.12 -50.36 -10.29
CA PHE A 850 -26.68 -49.29 -9.40
C PHE A 850 -27.85 -48.33 -9.18
N THR A 851 -28.31 -48.23 -7.94
CA THR A 851 -29.44 -47.41 -7.50
C THR A 851 -28.90 -46.34 -6.53
N PRO A 852 -28.75 -45.08 -6.99
CA PRO A 852 -28.32 -43.99 -6.11
C PRO A 852 -29.43 -43.61 -5.13
N ASP A 853 -29.08 -43.00 -4.01
CA ASP A 853 -30.00 -42.22 -3.18
C ASP A 853 -29.77 -40.74 -3.48
N LEU A 854 -30.55 -40.17 -4.41
CA LEU A 854 -30.31 -38.83 -4.92
C LEU A 854 -30.91 -37.78 -3.96
N PRO A 855 -30.13 -36.81 -3.45
CA PRO A 855 -30.58 -35.89 -2.43
C PRO A 855 -31.67 -34.92 -2.92
N GLN A 856 -31.78 -34.71 -4.24
CA GLN A 856 -32.83 -33.91 -4.83
C GLN A 856 -33.25 -34.40 -6.22
N ALA A 857 -34.45 -33.99 -6.63
CA ALA A 857 -34.87 -34.11 -8.02
C ALA A 857 -34.10 -33.10 -8.90
N GLY A 858 -33.82 -33.46 -10.14
CA GLY A 858 -33.08 -32.60 -11.08
C GLY A 858 -32.47 -33.38 -12.24
N TYR A 859 -31.81 -32.66 -13.15
CA TYR A 859 -30.98 -33.28 -14.17
C TYR A 859 -29.66 -33.76 -13.55
N TYR A 860 -29.23 -34.97 -13.89
CA TYR A 860 -27.94 -35.52 -13.53
C TYR A 860 -27.22 -36.03 -14.77
N ARG A 861 -25.92 -35.73 -14.86
CA ARG A 861 -25.01 -36.44 -15.75
C ARG A 861 -24.74 -37.80 -15.13
N VAL A 862 -25.00 -38.85 -15.90
CA VAL A 862 -24.69 -40.23 -15.50
C VAL A 862 -23.41 -40.63 -16.20
N SER A 863 -22.42 -41.04 -15.41
CA SER A 863 -21.12 -41.49 -15.88
C SER A 863 -20.81 -42.89 -15.34
N LEU A 864 -20.16 -43.71 -16.16
CA LEU A 864 -19.69 -45.04 -15.78
C LEU A 864 -18.17 -45.05 -15.70
N MET A 865 -17.62 -45.76 -14.72
CA MET A 865 -16.21 -46.15 -14.70
C MET A 865 -16.12 -47.65 -14.92
N TRP A 866 -15.05 -48.10 -15.58
CA TRP A 866 -14.75 -49.52 -15.76
C TRP A 866 -13.25 -49.71 -16.04
N PRO A 867 -12.69 -50.90 -15.76
CA PRO A 867 -11.35 -51.26 -16.23
C PRO A 867 -11.38 -51.78 -17.67
N ALA A 868 -10.68 -51.08 -18.55
CA ALA A 868 -10.66 -51.37 -19.97
C ALA A 868 -9.66 -52.48 -20.30
N HIS A 869 -10.03 -53.35 -21.25
CA HIS A 869 -9.12 -54.38 -21.74
C HIS A 869 -9.58 -54.91 -23.11
N ALA A 870 -8.66 -55.43 -23.92
CA ALA A 870 -8.96 -55.92 -25.26
C ALA A 870 -9.94 -57.11 -25.30
N ASN A 871 -10.15 -57.80 -24.18
CA ASN A 871 -11.09 -58.93 -24.06
C ASN A 871 -12.47 -58.51 -23.51
N ARG A 872 -12.78 -57.21 -23.44
CA ARG A 872 -14.08 -56.69 -23.01
C ARG A 872 -15.08 -56.66 -24.17
N GLU A 873 -16.35 -56.59 -23.82
CA GLU A 873 -17.43 -56.32 -24.78
C GLU A 873 -17.37 -54.86 -25.28
N ASP A 874 -17.58 -54.64 -26.57
CA ASP A 874 -17.58 -53.33 -27.22
C ASP A 874 -18.98 -52.70 -27.40
N ALA A 875 -20.05 -53.42 -27.05
CA ALA A 875 -21.42 -52.94 -27.11
C ALA A 875 -22.26 -53.36 -25.88
N VAL A 876 -21.74 -53.14 -24.68
CA VAL A 876 -22.45 -53.46 -23.42
C VAL A 876 -23.71 -52.62 -23.31
N GLN A 877 -24.86 -53.27 -23.17
CA GLN A 877 -26.13 -52.57 -23.02
C GLN A 877 -26.30 -52.06 -21.59
N VAL A 878 -26.53 -50.75 -21.46
CA VAL A 878 -26.75 -50.05 -20.20
C VAL A 878 -28.12 -49.40 -20.23
N ASP A 879 -28.99 -49.82 -19.30
CA ASP A 879 -30.32 -49.23 -19.09
C ASP A 879 -30.25 -48.17 -18.00
N VAL A 880 -30.58 -46.92 -18.31
CA VAL A 880 -30.76 -45.83 -17.34
C VAL A 880 -32.24 -45.61 -17.11
N ALA A 881 -32.74 -45.96 -15.91
CA ALA A 881 -34.11 -45.71 -15.50
C ALA A 881 -34.20 -44.33 -14.82
N HIS A 882 -34.97 -43.40 -15.42
CA HIS A 882 -35.05 -42.00 -15.02
C HIS A 882 -36.48 -41.48 -15.27
N ASP A 883 -37.02 -40.65 -14.36
CA ASP A 883 -38.37 -40.05 -14.39
C ASP A 883 -39.53 -40.87 -15.03
N GLY A 884 -39.65 -42.16 -14.68
CA GLY A 884 -40.69 -43.05 -15.22
C GLY A 884 -40.44 -43.58 -16.64
N ALA A 885 -39.29 -43.27 -17.23
CA ALA A 885 -38.78 -43.77 -18.49
C ALA A 885 -37.52 -44.64 -18.31
N THR A 886 -37.10 -45.31 -19.37
CA THR A 886 -35.82 -46.03 -19.42
C THR A 886 -35.14 -45.76 -20.76
N THR A 887 -33.93 -45.24 -20.71
CA THR A 887 -33.07 -45.02 -21.89
C THR A 887 -31.99 -46.08 -21.95
N ARG A 888 -31.77 -46.68 -23.13
CA ARG A 888 -30.74 -47.68 -23.36
C ARG A 888 -29.60 -47.10 -24.20
N THR A 889 -28.37 -47.32 -23.74
CA THR A 889 -27.13 -46.91 -24.43
C THR A 889 -26.17 -48.10 -24.52
N ALA A 890 -25.45 -48.23 -25.63
CA ALA A 890 -24.37 -49.21 -25.79
C ALA A 890 -23.02 -48.58 -25.39
N VAL A 891 -22.22 -49.30 -24.62
CA VAL A 891 -20.92 -48.84 -24.09
C VAL A 891 -19.80 -49.78 -24.54
N ASP A 892 -18.75 -49.20 -25.14
CA ASP A 892 -17.52 -49.94 -25.49
C ASP A 892 -16.58 -49.99 -24.28
N GLN A 893 -16.45 -51.16 -23.67
CA GLN A 893 -15.60 -51.36 -22.50
C GLN A 893 -14.15 -51.73 -22.85
N ARG A 894 -13.76 -51.77 -24.14
CA ARG A 894 -12.37 -52.04 -24.56
C ARG A 894 -11.46 -50.83 -24.44
N ALA A 895 -12.03 -49.63 -24.36
CA ALA A 895 -11.32 -48.36 -24.28
C ALA A 895 -11.77 -47.53 -23.07
N ASN A 896 -11.07 -46.40 -22.83
CA ASN A 896 -11.39 -45.39 -21.81
C ASN A 896 -11.56 -45.95 -20.38
N GLY A 897 -10.72 -46.90 -20.00
CA GLY A 897 -10.71 -47.43 -18.64
C GLY A 897 -10.12 -46.45 -17.64
N GLY A 898 -10.59 -46.52 -16.38
CA GLY A 898 -10.08 -45.68 -15.28
C GLY A 898 -10.48 -44.20 -15.34
N VAL A 899 -11.39 -43.83 -16.22
CA VAL A 899 -11.98 -42.48 -16.30
C VAL A 899 -13.51 -42.54 -16.19
N TRP A 900 -14.14 -41.45 -15.76
CA TRP A 900 -15.60 -41.34 -15.75
C TRP A 900 -16.09 -41.05 -17.17
N ASN A 901 -16.77 -42.02 -17.77
CA ASN A 901 -17.31 -41.93 -19.11
C ASN A 901 -18.79 -41.51 -19.05
N PRO A 902 -19.15 -40.29 -19.46
CA PRO A 902 -20.55 -39.85 -19.47
C PRO A 902 -21.35 -40.64 -20.49
N ILE A 903 -22.50 -41.17 -20.07
CA ILE A 903 -23.42 -41.93 -20.94
C ILE A 903 -24.73 -41.17 -21.23
N GLY A 904 -24.94 -40.03 -20.59
CA GLY A 904 -26.03 -39.09 -20.88
C GLY A 904 -26.41 -38.21 -19.69
N GLY A 905 -27.24 -37.19 -19.96
CA GLY A 905 -27.92 -36.37 -18.95
C GLY A 905 -29.38 -36.78 -18.82
N TYR A 906 -29.85 -37.01 -17.60
CA TYR A 906 -31.19 -37.54 -17.34
C TYR A 906 -31.84 -36.86 -16.14
N TYR A 907 -33.16 -36.68 -16.18
CA TYR A 907 -33.90 -36.14 -15.05
C TYR A 907 -34.25 -37.24 -14.06
N PHE A 908 -33.88 -37.07 -12.81
CA PHE A 908 -34.21 -38.00 -11.73
C PHE A 908 -35.10 -37.31 -10.70
N GLN A 909 -35.98 -38.10 -10.08
CA GLN A 909 -36.64 -37.71 -8.83
C GLN A 909 -35.67 -37.91 -7.66
N ALA A 910 -35.86 -37.19 -6.56
CA ALA A 910 -35.11 -37.43 -5.33
C ALA A 910 -35.35 -38.85 -4.79
N GLY A 911 -34.37 -39.40 -4.07
CA GLY A 911 -34.41 -40.73 -3.49
C GLY A 911 -33.89 -41.82 -4.42
N THR A 912 -34.41 -43.04 -4.25
CA THR A 912 -33.91 -44.27 -4.88
C THR A 912 -34.72 -44.75 -6.09
N GLY A 913 -35.52 -43.86 -6.69
CA GLY A 913 -36.39 -44.19 -7.83
C GLY A 913 -35.66 -44.38 -9.16
N GLY A 914 -34.43 -43.88 -9.29
CA GLY A 914 -33.58 -44.01 -10.48
C GLY A 914 -32.60 -45.17 -10.40
N SER A 915 -32.13 -45.68 -11.53
CA SER A 915 -31.03 -46.66 -11.53
C SER A 915 -30.29 -46.74 -12.86
N VAL A 916 -29.10 -47.32 -12.83
CA VAL A 916 -28.30 -47.70 -14.00
C VAL A 916 -28.04 -49.20 -13.94
N THR A 917 -28.49 -49.92 -14.96
CA THR A 917 -28.36 -51.38 -15.04
C THR A 917 -27.42 -51.76 -16.18
N ILE A 918 -26.27 -52.33 -15.82
CA ILE A 918 -25.33 -52.95 -16.75
C ILE A 918 -25.80 -54.38 -17.02
N ARG A 919 -25.97 -54.73 -18.30
CA ARG A 919 -26.52 -56.03 -18.72
C ARG A 919 -25.49 -56.79 -19.55
N ASN A 920 -25.57 -58.11 -19.49
CA ASN A 920 -24.76 -58.98 -20.34
C ASN A 920 -25.55 -59.65 -21.48
N ASP A 921 -26.67 -59.05 -21.89
CA ASP A 921 -27.49 -59.45 -23.03
C ASP A 921 -27.28 -58.51 -24.23
N ALA A 922 -27.56 -59.01 -25.44
CA ALA A 922 -27.39 -58.29 -26.71
C ALA A 922 -25.95 -57.80 -26.99
N LEU A 923 -24.98 -58.71 -26.87
CA LEU A 923 -23.57 -58.48 -27.17
C LEU A 923 -23.31 -58.45 -28.69
N ALA A 924 -22.51 -57.48 -29.16
CA ALA A 924 -22.01 -57.45 -30.52
C ALA A 924 -20.88 -58.48 -30.72
N SER A 925 -20.16 -58.80 -29.63
CA SER A 925 -19.16 -59.87 -29.57
C SER A 925 -19.55 -60.92 -28.52
N PRO A 926 -20.13 -62.08 -28.90
CA PRO A 926 -20.66 -63.03 -27.91
C PRO A 926 -19.63 -63.61 -26.91
N ASP A 927 -18.33 -63.35 -27.13
CA ASP A 927 -17.21 -63.88 -26.36
C ASP A 927 -16.50 -62.83 -25.47
N GLY A 928 -16.95 -61.56 -25.42
CA GLY A 928 -16.33 -60.49 -24.63
C GLY A 928 -16.76 -60.49 -23.15
N TYR A 929 -15.87 -60.16 -22.21
CA TYR A 929 -16.24 -59.98 -20.79
C TYR A 929 -17.03 -58.69 -20.59
N VAL A 930 -18.15 -58.77 -19.86
CA VAL A 930 -18.88 -57.58 -19.38
C VAL A 930 -18.39 -57.26 -17.97
N VAL A 931 -18.05 -55.99 -17.72
CA VAL A 931 -17.61 -55.51 -16.41
C VAL A 931 -18.56 -54.48 -15.82
N ALA A 932 -18.60 -54.42 -14.49
CA ALA A 932 -19.36 -53.44 -13.72
C ALA A 932 -18.52 -52.99 -12.53
N ASP A 933 -18.30 -51.69 -12.40
CA ASP A 933 -17.40 -51.10 -11.41
C ASP A 933 -18.16 -49.99 -10.65
N ALA A 934 -18.19 -48.76 -11.15
CA ALA A 934 -18.92 -47.69 -10.49
C ALA A 934 -19.75 -46.80 -11.43
N VAL A 935 -20.76 -46.16 -10.86
CA VAL A 935 -21.65 -45.20 -11.53
C VAL A 935 -21.67 -43.90 -10.74
N LYS A 936 -21.42 -42.78 -11.42
CA LYS A 936 -21.49 -41.43 -10.86
C LYS A 936 -22.71 -40.71 -11.42
N PHE A 937 -23.47 -40.07 -10.52
CA PHE A 937 -24.59 -39.20 -10.82
C PHE A 937 -24.20 -37.78 -10.37
N GLU A 938 -23.93 -36.90 -11.33
CA GLU A 938 -23.50 -35.52 -11.05
C GLU A 938 -24.65 -34.58 -11.35
N ARG A 939 -25.15 -33.86 -10.34
CA ARG A 939 -26.26 -32.96 -10.56
C ARG A 939 -25.85 -31.85 -11.53
N LEU A 940 -26.68 -31.62 -12.53
CA LEU A 940 -26.57 -30.51 -13.49
C LEU A 940 -27.53 -29.38 -13.09
N PRO A 941 -27.29 -28.15 -13.54
CA PRO A 941 -28.25 -27.06 -13.40
C PRO A 941 -29.57 -27.38 -14.08
N ASP A 942 -30.66 -26.75 -13.62
CA ASP A 942 -31.96 -26.90 -14.27
C ASP A 942 -31.96 -26.22 -15.66
N PRO A 943 -32.81 -26.66 -16.61
CA PRO A 943 -32.85 -26.10 -17.95
C PRO A 943 -33.18 -24.61 -17.93
N VAL A 944 -32.48 -23.84 -18.75
CA VAL A 944 -32.77 -22.41 -18.95
C VAL A 944 -33.79 -22.28 -20.06
N ILE A 945 -34.95 -21.67 -19.76
CA ILE A 945 -35.98 -21.38 -20.76
C ILE A 945 -36.03 -19.86 -20.95
N VAL A 946 -36.05 -19.43 -22.21
CA VAL A 946 -36.28 -18.03 -22.60
C VAL A 946 -37.54 -17.96 -23.45
N ASP A 947 -38.57 -17.30 -22.93
CA ASP A 947 -39.87 -17.06 -23.57
C ASP A 947 -39.89 -15.71 -24.31
N ASN A 948 -40.66 -15.58 -25.38
CA ASN A 948 -40.73 -14.35 -26.18
C ASN A 948 -41.24 -13.10 -25.44
N ALA A 949 -41.89 -13.28 -24.29
CA ALA A 949 -42.35 -12.20 -23.41
C ALA A 949 -41.36 -11.86 -22.29
N ASP A 950 -40.25 -12.61 -22.14
CA ASP A 950 -39.26 -12.33 -21.10
C ASP A 950 -38.62 -10.95 -21.29
N ALA A 951 -38.52 -10.20 -20.19
CA ALA A 951 -37.97 -8.85 -20.17
C ALA A 951 -36.45 -8.80 -20.39
N VAL A 952 -35.77 -9.93 -20.21
CA VAL A 952 -34.33 -10.11 -20.34
C VAL A 952 -34.08 -11.32 -21.24
N GLY A 953 -33.07 -11.23 -22.11
CA GLY A 953 -32.70 -12.33 -23.00
C GLY A 953 -33.45 -12.37 -24.33
N VAL A 954 -34.39 -11.47 -24.61
CA VAL A 954 -35.09 -11.40 -25.90
C VAL A 954 -34.83 -10.08 -26.61
N THR A 955 -34.24 -10.14 -27.80
CA THR A 955 -34.04 -8.97 -28.68
C THR A 955 -34.79 -9.16 -29.99
N LYS A 956 -35.53 -8.13 -30.43
CA LYS A 956 -36.36 -8.18 -31.64
C LYS A 956 -35.83 -7.20 -32.66
N THR A 957 -35.61 -7.68 -33.88
CA THR A 957 -35.33 -6.83 -35.05
C THR A 957 -36.57 -6.79 -35.94
N GLY A 958 -37.02 -5.58 -36.28
CA GLY A 958 -38.26 -5.35 -37.02
C GLY A 958 -39.54 -5.49 -36.17
N THR A 959 -40.69 -5.23 -36.78
CA THR A 959 -41.99 -5.27 -36.09
C THR A 959 -42.56 -6.68 -36.07
N TRP A 960 -42.72 -7.22 -34.85
CA TRP A 960 -43.38 -8.49 -34.56
C TRP A 960 -44.71 -8.25 -33.85
N LYS A 961 -45.76 -8.96 -34.26
CA LYS A 961 -47.07 -8.92 -33.61
C LYS A 961 -47.18 -10.01 -32.57
N MET A 962 -47.74 -9.67 -31.42
CA MET A 962 -48.02 -10.62 -30.35
C MET A 962 -49.41 -11.24 -30.55
N ALA A 963 -49.52 -12.56 -30.39
CA ALA A 963 -50.78 -13.29 -30.48
C ALA A 963 -50.88 -14.32 -29.34
N GLY A 964 -52.10 -14.57 -28.87
CA GLY A 964 -52.40 -15.58 -27.84
C GLY A 964 -53.52 -16.54 -28.24
N THR A 965 -53.83 -16.62 -29.54
CA THR A 965 -55.00 -17.34 -30.07
C THR A 965 -54.80 -18.86 -30.15
N GLN A 966 -53.56 -19.32 -30.29
CA GLN A 966 -53.21 -20.73 -30.48
C GLN A 966 -52.73 -21.34 -29.17
N THR A 967 -53.34 -22.43 -28.71
CA THR A 967 -53.08 -23.02 -27.38
C THR A 967 -51.77 -23.82 -27.29
N ASP A 968 -51.17 -24.16 -28.42
CA ASP A 968 -49.97 -24.96 -28.58
C ASP A 968 -48.69 -24.10 -28.53
N ARG A 969 -48.57 -23.28 -27.47
CA ARG A 969 -47.48 -22.33 -27.23
C ARG A 969 -46.90 -22.48 -25.82
N TYR A 970 -45.69 -21.98 -25.61
CA TYR A 970 -45.16 -21.74 -24.29
C TYR A 970 -45.67 -20.39 -23.76
N GLY A 971 -45.89 -20.29 -22.44
CA GLY A 971 -46.32 -19.03 -21.83
C GLY A 971 -47.68 -18.48 -22.32
N ALA A 972 -47.85 -17.17 -22.15
CA ALA A 972 -49.14 -16.51 -22.36
C ALA A 972 -49.41 -16.11 -23.82
N ASN A 973 -48.38 -15.95 -24.65
CA ASN A 973 -48.46 -15.43 -26.02
C ASN A 973 -47.21 -15.81 -26.82
N TYR A 974 -47.27 -15.69 -28.14
CA TYR A 974 -46.15 -15.86 -29.06
C TYR A 974 -46.04 -14.65 -30.00
N LEU A 975 -44.92 -14.53 -30.72
CA LEU A 975 -44.69 -13.49 -31.73
C LEU A 975 -44.85 -14.04 -33.14
N HIS A 976 -45.40 -13.26 -34.06
CA HIS A 976 -45.38 -13.58 -35.49
C HIS A 976 -45.02 -12.37 -36.35
N ASP A 977 -44.44 -12.63 -37.51
CA ASP A 977 -43.93 -11.61 -38.44
C ASP A 977 -45.03 -10.90 -39.27
N ASP A 978 -46.30 -11.17 -38.96
CA ASP A 978 -47.48 -10.77 -39.75
C ASP A 978 -47.45 -11.19 -41.22
N ASN A 979 -46.60 -12.15 -41.59
CA ASN A 979 -46.28 -12.51 -42.96
C ASN A 979 -45.85 -11.30 -43.82
N THR A 980 -45.13 -10.34 -43.23
CA THR A 980 -44.64 -9.13 -43.92
C THR A 980 -43.16 -8.90 -43.63
N GLY A 981 -42.46 -8.16 -44.52
CA GLY A 981 -41.07 -7.77 -44.31
C GLY A 981 -40.11 -8.97 -44.24
N LYS A 982 -40.18 -9.86 -45.22
CA LYS A 982 -39.34 -11.07 -45.29
C LYS A 982 -37.87 -10.72 -45.41
N GLY A 983 -37.03 -11.46 -44.69
CA GLY A 983 -35.58 -11.24 -44.60
C GLY A 983 -35.13 -9.99 -43.84
N THR A 984 -36.04 -9.24 -43.19
CA THR A 984 -35.69 -8.05 -42.42
C THR A 984 -36.04 -8.15 -40.93
N LYS A 985 -36.60 -9.29 -40.49
CA LYS A 985 -37.02 -9.49 -39.10
C LYS A 985 -36.34 -10.69 -38.45
N SER A 986 -36.04 -10.54 -37.17
CA SER A 986 -35.55 -11.64 -36.34
C SER A 986 -35.97 -11.50 -34.88
N VAL A 987 -36.00 -12.63 -34.16
CA VAL A 987 -36.09 -12.68 -32.70
C VAL A 987 -34.91 -13.50 -32.18
N THR A 988 -34.08 -12.87 -31.35
CA THR A 988 -32.91 -13.49 -30.73
C THR A 988 -33.18 -13.77 -29.26
N PHE A 989 -33.08 -15.04 -28.89
CA PHE A 989 -33.13 -15.55 -27.53
C PHE A 989 -31.70 -15.76 -27.02
N THR A 990 -31.32 -15.06 -25.96
CA THR A 990 -29.99 -15.05 -25.34
C THR A 990 -30.12 -15.59 -23.92
N PRO A 991 -29.85 -16.89 -23.66
CA PRO A 991 -29.92 -17.43 -22.32
C PRO A 991 -28.83 -16.84 -21.43
N ASN A 992 -29.03 -16.86 -20.10
CA ASN A 992 -27.95 -16.74 -19.14
C ASN A 992 -27.63 -18.15 -18.60
N LEU A 993 -26.63 -18.81 -19.18
CA LEU A 993 -26.31 -20.20 -18.84
C LEU A 993 -25.46 -20.25 -17.56
N PRO A 994 -25.85 -21.07 -16.56
CA PRO A 994 -25.18 -21.09 -15.27
C PRO A 994 -23.78 -21.69 -15.32
N ILE A 995 -23.50 -22.61 -16.25
CA ILE A 995 -22.20 -23.28 -16.41
C ILE A 995 -21.81 -23.33 -17.89
N ALA A 996 -20.51 -23.43 -18.17
CA ALA A 996 -20.04 -23.82 -19.50
C ALA A 996 -20.23 -25.33 -19.68
N GLY A 997 -20.60 -25.77 -20.88
CA GLY A 997 -20.86 -27.18 -21.14
C GLY A 997 -21.64 -27.44 -22.43
N SER A 998 -21.98 -28.70 -22.67
CA SER A 998 -22.84 -29.07 -23.80
C SER A 998 -24.31 -28.94 -23.40
N TYR A 999 -25.07 -28.19 -24.18
CA TYR A 999 -26.52 -28.05 -24.01
C TYR A 999 -27.24 -28.57 -25.24
N GLU A 1000 -28.26 -29.40 -25.01
CA GLU A 1000 -29.26 -29.70 -26.02
C GLU A 1000 -30.26 -28.54 -26.06
N VAL A 1001 -30.42 -27.97 -27.25
CA VAL A 1001 -31.22 -26.78 -27.48
C VAL A 1001 -32.54 -27.21 -28.10
N TYR A 1002 -33.64 -26.76 -27.50
CA TYR A 1002 -34.99 -27.04 -27.94
C TYR A 1002 -35.71 -25.76 -28.33
N LEU A 1003 -36.58 -25.87 -29.33
CA LEU A 1003 -37.47 -24.80 -29.77
C LEU A 1003 -38.93 -25.27 -29.67
N MET A 1004 -39.82 -24.39 -29.21
CA MET A 1004 -41.27 -24.59 -29.23
C MET A 1004 -41.92 -23.52 -30.12
N TRP A 1005 -43.04 -23.86 -30.77
CA TRP A 1005 -43.84 -22.93 -31.56
C TRP A 1005 -45.30 -23.40 -31.65
N PRO A 1006 -46.26 -22.49 -31.91
CA PRO A 1006 -47.62 -22.83 -32.31
C PRO A 1006 -47.73 -23.11 -33.81
N ALA A 1007 -48.16 -24.34 -34.13
CA ALA A 1007 -48.22 -24.84 -35.48
C ALA A 1007 -49.55 -24.50 -36.17
N HIS A 1008 -49.48 -24.21 -37.47
CA HIS A 1008 -50.67 -24.02 -38.30
C HIS A 1008 -50.33 -24.16 -39.79
N ALA A 1009 -51.31 -24.53 -40.62
CA ALA A 1009 -51.10 -24.71 -42.06
C ALA A 1009 -50.63 -23.45 -42.82
N ASN A 1010 -50.74 -22.26 -42.21
CA ASN A 1010 -50.28 -20.99 -42.78
C ASN A 1010 -48.89 -20.55 -42.28
N ARG A 1011 -48.17 -21.40 -41.54
CA ARG A 1011 -46.79 -21.13 -41.10
C ARG A 1011 -45.78 -21.42 -42.21
N GLU A 1012 -44.61 -20.83 -42.08
CA GLU A 1012 -43.45 -21.08 -42.93
C GLU A 1012 -42.88 -22.50 -42.68
N ASP A 1013 -42.47 -23.17 -43.75
CA ASP A 1013 -42.03 -24.57 -43.68
C ASP A 1013 -40.51 -24.76 -43.66
N ALA A 1014 -39.77 -23.67 -43.80
CA ALA A 1014 -38.32 -23.64 -43.73
C ALA A 1014 -37.78 -22.42 -42.97
N VAL A 1015 -38.27 -22.19 -41.73
CA VAL A 1015 -37.83 -21.09 -40.87
C VAL A 1015 -36.36 -21.26 -40.49
N GLN A 1016 -35.52 -20.27 -40.82
CA GLN A 1016 -34.10 -20.31 -40.49
C GLN A 1016 -33.85 -19.96 -39.03
N VAL A 1017 -33.07 -20.80 -38.35
CA VAL A 1017 -32.69 -20.66 -36.94
C VAL A 1017 -31.17 -20.68 -36.83
N ASP A 1018 -30.58 -19.57 -36.38
CA ASP A 1018 -29.15 -19.44 -36.10
C ASP A 1018 -28.87 -19.75 -34.62
N ILE A 1019 -27.99 -20.70 -34.33
CA ILE A 1019 -27.54 -21.06 -32.99
C ILE A 1019 -26.10 -20.56 -32.83
N GLY A 1020 -25.91 -19.48 -32.08
CA GLY A 1020 -24.60 -18.97 -31.68
C GLY A 1020 -24.11 -19.71 -30.44
N HIS A 1021 -23.06 -20.50 -30.58
CA HIS A 1021 -22.48 -21.35 -29.55
C HIS A 1021 -20.95 -21.15 -29.48
N ALA A 1022 -20.25 -21.80 -28.55
CA ALA A 1022 -18.82 -21.56 -28.28
C ALA A 1022 -17.91 -21.81 -29.49
N ALA A 1023 -18.23 -22.82 -30.33
CA ALA A 1023 -17.49 -23.11 -31.56
C ALA A 1023 -17.85 -22.23 -32.78
N GLY A 1024 -18.75 -21.26 -32.63
CA GLY A 1024 -19.23 -20.41 -33.73
C GLY A 1024 -20.75 -20.46 -33.91
N MET A 1025 -21.23 -20.25 -35.14
CA MET A 1025 -22.66 -20.24 -35.46
C MET A 1025 -23.03 -21.47 -36.30
N THR A 1026 -24.06 -22.20 -35.88
CA THR A 1026 -24.72 -23.23 -36.71
C THR A 1026 -26.09 -22.75 -37.16
N ARG A 1027 -26.49 -23.06 -38.39
CA ARG A 1027 -27.82 -22.73 -38.93
C ARG A 1027 -28.60 -24.00 -39.22
N THR A 1028 -29.88 -24.02 -38.83
CA THR A 1028 -30.84 -25.09 -39.17
C THR A 1028 -32.15 -24.50 -39.66
N ALA A 1029 -32.99 -25.32 -40.30
CA ALA A 1029 -34.31 -24.95 -40.78
C ALA A 1029 -35.40 -25.77 -40.06
N VAL A 1030 -36.52 -25.12 -39.72
CA VAL A 1030 -37.63 -25.73 -38.98
C VAL A 1030 -38.95 -25.55 -39.74
N ASP A 1031 -39.74 -26.62 -39.88
CA ASP A 1031 -41.10 -26.57 -40.43
C ASP A 1031 -42.10 -26.24 -39.31
N GLN A 1032 -42.63 -25.02 -39.31
CA GLN A 1032 -43.57 -24.57 -38.29
C GLN A 1032 -45.03 -24.93 -38.59
N ARG A 1033 -45.33 -25.68 -39.66
CA ARG A 1033 -46.72 -26.06 -40.02
C ARG A 1033 -47.28 -27.17 -39.15
N SER A 1034 -46.43 -27.93 -38.48
CA SER A 1034 -46.80 -29.07 -37.66
C SER A 1034 -46.00 -29.13 -36.36
N GLY A 1035 -46.34 -30.07 -35.47
CA GLY A 1035 -45.62 -30.29 -34.22
C GLY A 1035 -45.78 -29.19 -33.17
N GLY A 1036 -46.85 -28.40 -33.20
CA GLY A 1036 -46.98 -27.30 -32.25
C GLY A 1036 -47.15 -27.76 -30.80
N GLY A 1037 -46.73 -26.94 -29.84
CA GLY A 1037 -46.93 -27.17 -28.40
C GLY A 1037 -46.03 -28.24 -27.76
N VAL A 1038 -45.01 -28.72 -28.47
CA VAL A 1038 -43.99 -29.62 -27.94
C VAL A 1038 -42.58 -29.05 -28.15
N TRP A 1039 -41.64 -29.43 -27.30
CA TRP A 1039 -40.23 -29.03 -27.41
C TRP A 1039 -39.52 -29.87 -28.48
N HIS A 1040 -39.06 -29.25 -29.55
CA HIS A 1040 -38.28 -29.92 -30.61
C HIS A 1040 -36.80 -29.67 -30.41
N SER A 1041 -36.00 -30.73 -30.31
CA SER A 1041 -34.55 -30.60 -30.29
C SER A 1041 -34.06 -30.09 -31.64
N ILE A 1042 -33.25 -29.03 -31.62
CA ILE A 1042 -32.60 -28.45 -32.79
C ILE A 1042 -31.07 -28.69 -32.77
N GLY A 1043 -30.60 -29.55 -31.86
CA GLY A 1043 -29.22 -30.02 -31.77
C GLY A 1043 -28.58 -29.81 -30.40
N THR A 1044 -27.40 -30.40 -30.23
CA THR A 1044 -26.56 -30.26 -29.04
C THR A 1044 -25.31 -29.46 -29.39
N TYR A 1045 -25.03 -28.42 -28.59
CA TYR A 1045 -23.95 -27.49 -28.86
C TYR A 1045 -23.20 -27.14 -27.56
N GLY A 1046 -21.89 -26.86 -27.67
CA GLY A 1046 -21.09 -26.38 -26.54
C GLY A 1046 -21.28 -24.88 -26.32
N PHE A 1047 -21.58 -24.46 -25.09
CA PHE A 1047 -21.74 -23.07 -24.69
C PHE A 1047 -20.77 -22.69 -23.55
N LEU A 1048 -20.44 -21.41 -23.47
CA LEU A 1048 -19.80 -20.83 -22.29
C LEU A 1048 -20.86 -20.42 -21.27
N ALA A 1049 -20.47 -20.33 -19.99
CA ALA A 1049 -21.33 -19.73 -18.96
C ALA A 1049 -21.64 -18.25 -19.29
N GLY A 1050 -22.76 -17.75 -18.77
CA GLY A 1050 -23.23 -16.40 -19.01
C GLY A 1050 -24.09 -16.26 -20.27
N SER A 1051 -24.06 -15.06 -20.87
CA SER A 1051 -24.95 -14.65 -21.98
C SER A 1051 -24.28 -14.61 -23.35
N GLY A 1052 -23.19 -15.37 -23.54
CA GLY A 1052 -22.46 -15.43 -24.82
C GLY A 1052 -23.14 -16.27 -25.91
N GLY A 1053 -24.07 -17.17 -25.54
CA GLY A 1053 -24.82 -18.01 -26.48
C GLY A 1053 -26.12 -17.37 -26.96
N SER A 1054 -26.64 -17.78 -28.12
CA SER A 1054 -27.95 -17.31 -28.60
C SER A 1054 -28.64 -18.27 -29.57
N VAL A 1055 -29.97 -18.14 -29.69
CA VAL A 1055 -30.79 -18.74 -30.74
C VAL A 1055 -31.58 -17.64 -31.42
N THR A 1056 -31.38 -17.43 -32.72
CA THR A 1056 -32.03 -16.38 -33.50
C THR A 1056 -32.95 -16.99 -34.56
N ILE A 1057 -34.25 -16.73 -34.42
CA ILE A 1057 -35.27 -17.06 -35.42
C ILE A 1057 -35.32 -15.94 -36.45
N ARG A 1058 -35.22 -16.29 -37.72
CA ARG A 1058 -35.18 -15.34 -38.84
C ARG A 1058 -36.35 -15.56 -39.79
N ASN A 1059 -36.75 -14.50 -40.48
CA ASN A 1059 -37.81 -14.57 -41.48
C ASN A 1059 -37.33 -14.46 -42.93
N ASP A 1060 -36.04 -14.68 -43.20
CA ASP A 1060 -35.56 -15.08 -44.52
C ASP A 1060 -35.78 -16.59 -44.74
N ALA A 1061 -36.41 -16.96 -45.85
CA ALA A 1061 -36.59 -18.36 -46.26
C ALA A 1061 -35.59 -18.72 -47.37
N LEU A 1062 -35.24 -20.01 -47.48
CA LEU A 1062 -34.32 -20.50 -48.52
C LEU A 1062 -34.98 -20.71 -49.90
N ALA A 1063 -36.33 -20.76 -50.01
CA ALA A 1063 -36.98 -21.18 -51.26
C ALA A 1063 -38.26 -20.44 -51.71
N SER A 1064 -39.15 -19.94 -50.84
CA SER A 1064 -40.22 -18.96 -51.18
C SER A 1064 -40.97 -18.57 -49.89
N PRO A 1065 -40.92 -17.31 -49.43
CA PRO A 1065 -41.43 -16.94 -48.11
C PRO A 1065 -42.93 -16.60 -48.15
N ASP A 1066 -43.79 -17.61 -48.15
CA ASP A 1066 -45.23 -17.43 -48.30
C ASP A 1066 -46.00 -17.62 -46.98
N GLY A 1067 -45.34 -18.13 -45.93
CA GLY A 1067 -45.95 -18.47 -44.63
C GLY A 1067 -45.57 -17.55 -43.47
N TYR A 1068 -46.35 -17.53 -42.40
CA TYR A 1068 -46.02 -16.80 -41.16
C TYR A 1068 -44.82 -17.42 -40.46
N VAL A 1069 -43.86 -16.60 -40.01
CA VAL A 1069 -42.79 -17.03 -39.10
C VAL A 1069 -43.18 -16.68 -37.68
N VAL A 1070 -43.02 -17.64 -36.78
CA VAL A 1070 -43.36 -17.51 -35.35
C VAL A 1070 -42.12 -17.65 -34.48
N ALA A 1071 -42.08 -16.88 -33.39
CA ALA A 1071 -41.10 -16.99 -32.32
C ALA A 1071 -41.83 -17.08 -30.97
N ASP A 1072 -41.56 -18.15 -30.22
CA ASP A 1072 -42.23 -18.48 -28.96
C ASP A 1072 -41.19 -18.68 -27.85
N ALA A 1073 -40.68 -19.90 -27.63
CA ALA A 1073 -39.68 -20.13 -26.58
C ALA A 1073 -38.53 -21.07 -26.98
N VAL A 1074 -37.39 -20.88 -26.33
CA VAL A 1074 -36.17 -21.69 -26.47
C VAL A 1074 -35.79 -22.27 -25.11
N LYS A 1075 -35.42 -23.55 -25.06
CA LYS A 1075 -34.99 -24.25 -23.84
C LYS A 1075 -33.60 -24.85 -24.02
N PHE A 1076 -32.69 -24.59 -23.09
CA PHE A 1076 -31.33 -25.11 -23.05
C PHE A 1076 -31.23 -26.14 -21.93
N VAL A 1077 -31.07 -27.41 -22.29
CA VAL A 1077 -30.96 -28.52 -21.33
C VAL A 1077 -29.49 -28.95 -21.25
N PRO A 1078 -28.82 -28.89 -20.10
CA PRO A 1078 -27.44 -29.36 -19.98
C PRO A 1078 -27.39 -30.88 -20.16
N VAL A 1079 -26.46 -31.37 -20.99
CA VAL A 1079 -26.35 -32.79 -21.34
C VAL A 1079 -24.92 -33.35 -21.26
N GLY A 1080 -23.89 -32.51 -21.10
CA GLY A 1080 -22.49 -32.97 -21.09
C GLY A 1080 -21.49 -31.94 -20.65
#